data_AF-A0A140GSG7-F1
#
_entry.id   AF-A0A140GSG7-F1
#
_cell.length_a   1.000
_cell.length_b   1.000
_cell.length_c   1.000
_cell.angle_alpha   90.00
_cell.angle_beta   90.00
_cell.angle_gamma   90.00
#
_symmetry.space_group_name_H-M   'P 1'
#
loop_
_entity.id
_entity.type
_entity.pdbx_description
1 polymer ?
#
loop_
_entity_poly.entity_id
_entity_poly.type
_entity_poly.pdbx_seq_one_letter_code
_entity_poly.pdbx_strand_id
1 'polypeptide(L)'
;MEYKVKYENPKLQYYILRLIYVLIILSAVVFIGEKRYITFYKFLDLSSAIMLGTALLIGISNKIGDKKNLVYFINIGVFWFVIPEIISLVAQLKFYVLDKMVTYKLIGILFQYFIILIIILGKKKNLGFKKLNSILLVLSISFNAIYLIIINNTNLMRAFINGIYINNFMFILVVLLFVLLLIIIVVDEANTSDKFFYYLILYILLLSVGNIIFLNNLNNINNTKRLGVFFSQTLEFSAYYVLVEGIIRFSLNKSFNNINRVMLLKRESYKRNKRYLQKKIYELKELEFLLDREELLFNKMISIIGDYTFIFKDEKLFYLNNEALEFLGISNKESILFENMEILYEKILEKQVYLKEKGSVDSYQEIIFKNLNGGYSNGEVYTLPFEDNYKIIVINDITKKNNALRLNKYLKDKLEEEHIKGEFFTNICHELRTPINVISSALQLNNLNIENKNLNSIERNNLVIKQNCLRLIRTINNFIDANKISEGQIETNIMVLNIVEVVENILDASAEYINKKKINFIFDPDFEEIFIAIDSEFLERIILNLLSNSVKYGRRNGNIYMKIYFEGKDLVIMIENDGIAISYDEQKYIFDKFTKSNKALNRTQEGSGLGLYISKSLMKMQGGDLKVEIYEGYGNKFKLYFYDVDLFKETERTEHIVNNNYYNLKEKAEIEFSDIYI
;
A
#
# COMPACT_ATOMS: atom_id res chain seq x y z
N MET A 1 17.89 -48.13 -2.42
CA MET A 1 19.22 -48.16 -3.06
C MET A 1 20.26 -48.34 -1.97
N GLU A 2 20.86 -49.52 -1.87
CA GLU A 2 21.98 -49.77 -0.96
C GLU A 2 23.21 -48.99 -1.45
N TYR A 3 23.52 -47.89 -0.78
CA TYR A 3 24.77 -47.16 -1.05
C TYR A 3 25.96 -48.03 -0.62
N LYS A 4 26.71 -48.56 -1.59
CA LYS A 4 28.06 -49.08 -1.37
C LYS A 4 28.95 -47.92 -0.92
N VAL A 5 29.13 -47.79 0.39
CA VAL A 5 30.07 -46.82 0.98
C VAL A 5 31.49 -47.28 0.64
N LYS A 6 32.22 -46.51 -0.17
CA LYS A 6 33.65 -46.69 -0.38
C LYS A 6 34.37 -46.33 0.92
N TYR A 7 34.91 -47.35 1.58
CA TYR A 7 35.59 -47.22 2.86
C TYR A 7 36.94 -46.50 2.71
N GLU A 8 37.11 -45.34 3.34
CA GLU A 8 38.44 -44.86 3.73
C GLU A 8 38.90 -45.70 4.92
N ASN A 9 39.55 -46.82 4.61
CA ASN A 9 40.24 -47.67 5.57
C ASN A 9 41.18 -46.80 6.43
N PRO A 10 41.35 -47.04 7.74
CA PRO A 10 42.43 -46.44 8.54
C PRO A 10 43.79 -47.05 8.13
N LYS A 11 44.15 -46.85 6.86
CA LYS A 11 45.31 -47.43 6.18
C LYS A 11 46.60 -47.11 6.92
N LEU A 12 46.73 -45.87 7.41
CA LEU A 12 47.95 -45.36 8.01
C LEU A 12 48.35 -46.12 9.29
N GLN A 13 47.42 -46.38 10.20
CA GLN A 13 47.69 -47.11 11.44
C GLN A 13 48.11 -48.57 11.17
N TYR A 14 47.52 -49.22 10.16
CA TYR A 14 47.92 -50.57 9.75
C TYR A 14 49.31 -50.62 9.12
N TYR A 15 49.67 -49.62 8.31
CA TYR A 15 50.99 -49.53 7.72
C TYR A 15 52.07 -49.34 8.79
N ILE A 16 51.81 -48.50 9.81
CA ILE A 16 52.72 -48.30 10.93
C ILE A 16 52.93 -49.61 11.70
N LEU A 17 51.86 -50.34 12.05
CA LEU A 17 51.97 -51.60 12.78
C LEU A 17 52.75 -52.67 11.98
N ARG A 18 52.51 -52.78 10.66
CA ARG A 18 53.27 -53.67 9.77
C ARG A 18 54.74 -53.28 9.67
N LEU A 19 55.04 -52.00 9.58
CA LEU A 19 56.40 -51.50 9.50
C LEU A 19 57.18 -51.78 10.79
N ILE A 20 56.56 -51.60 11.96
CA ILE A 20 57.14 -51.96 13.26
C ILE A 20 57.45 -53.47 13.32
N TYR A 21 56.52 -54.32 12.90
CA TYR A 21 56.74 -55.78 12.86
C TYR A 21 57.92 -56.18 11.96
N VAL A 22 57.98 -55.62 10.74
CA VAL A 22 59.07 -55.89 9.81
C VAL A 22 60.42 -55.43 10.38
N LEU A 23 60.49 -54.25 11.00
CA LEU A 23 61.71 -53.75 11.64
C LEU A 23 62.16 -54.65 12.79
N ILE A 24 61.24 -55.11 13.63
CA ILE A 24 61.55 -56.01 14.75
C ILE A 24 62.08 -57.36 14.22
N ILE A 25 61.47 -57.92 13.17
CA ILE A 25 61.97 -59.17 12.56
C ILE A 25 63.31 -58.98 11.86
N LEU A 26 63.52 -57.85 11.17
CA LEU A 26 64.82 -57.55 10.55
C LEU A 26 65.93 -57.40 11.61
N SER A 27 65.61 -56.86 12.79
CA SER A 27 66.57 -56.79 13.90
C SER A 27 67.09 -58.18 14.31
N ALA A 28 66.28 -59.23 14.11
CA ALA A 28 66.65 -60.61 14.40
C ALA A 28 67.91 -61.06 13.63
N VAL A 29 68.10 -60.58 12.40
CA VAL A 29 69.29 -60.86 11.56
C VAL A 29 70.56 -60.30 12.20
N VAL A 30 70.50 -59.10 12.76
CA VAL A 30 71.63 -58.45 13.46
C VAL A 30 72.02 -59.24 14.70
N PHE A 31 71.04 -59.64 15.52
CA PHE A 31 71.31 -60.40 16.73
C PHE A 31 71.81 -61.83 16.48
N ILE A 32 71.39 -62.47 15.38
CA ILE A 32 71.96 -63.75 14.92
C ILE A 32 73.43 -63.56 14.55
N GLY A 33 73.77 -62.51 13.78
CA GLY A 33 75.13 -62.22 13.35
C GLY A 33 76.11 -62.04 14.52
N GLU A 34 75.67 -61.39 15.60
CA GLU A 34 76.48 -61.17 16.82
C GLU A 34 76.46 -62.35 17.82
N LYS A 35 75.75 -63.46 17.53
CA LYS A 35 75.52 -64.59 18.44
C LYS A 35 74.88 -64.19 19.80
N ARG A 36 74.15 -63.07 19.86
CA ARG A 36 73.50 -62.52 21.07
C ARG A 36 72.04 -62.98 21.23
N TYR A 37 71.80 -64.29 21.16
CA TYR A 37 70.45 -64.89 21.16
C TYR A 37 69.62 -64.58 22.41
N ILE A 38 70.23 -64.54 23.60
CA ILE A 38 69.55 -64.28 24.87
C ILE A 38 69.04 -62.84 24.93
N THR A 39 69.82 -61.88 24.44
CA THR A 39 69.44 -60.46 24.40
C THR A 39 68.25 -60.24 23.47
N PHE A 40 68.26 -60.90 22.31
CA PHE A 40 67.13 -60.84 21.37
C PHE A 40 65.88 -61.51 21.91
N TYR A 41 66.02 -62.65 22.60
CA TYR A 41 64.93 -63.30 23.30
C TYR A 41 64.24 -62.34 24.29
N LYS A 42 65.01 -61.66 25.16
CA LYS A 42 64.49 -60.64 26.08
C LYS A 42 63.83 -59.46 25.37
N PHE A 43 64.40 -59.03 24.23
CA PHE A 43 63.85 -57.95 23.43
C PHE A 43 62.49 -58.32 22.80
N LEU A 44 62.34 -59.55 22.30
CA LEU A 44 61.07 -60.04 21.75
C LEU A 44 60.01 -60.22 22.84
N ASP A 45 60.37 -60.71 24.04
CA ASP A 45 59.44 -60.83 25.17
C ASP A 45 58.91 -59.46 25.59
N LEU A 46 59.81 -58.47 25.74
CA LEU A 46 59.42 -57.10 26.04
C LEU A 46 58.51 -56.50 24.95
N SER A 47 58.86 -56.71 23.68
CA SER A 47 58.08 -56.23 22.54
C SER A 47 56.70 -56.88 22.47
N SER A 48 56.60 -58.18 22.79
CA SER A 48 55.34 -58.92 22.89
C SER A 48 54.46 -58.36 23.99
N ALA A 49 55.02 -58.12 25.18
CA ALA A 49 54.29 -57.56 26.31
C ALA A 49 53.75 -56.15 26.02
N ILE A 50 54.56 -55.28 25.40
CA ILE A 50 54.14 -53.95 24.96
C ILE A 50 53.01 -54.06 23.94
N MET A 51 53.15 -54.94 22.94
CA MET A 51 52.16 -55.11 21.89
C MET A 51 50.81 -55.61 22.44
N LEU A 52 50.82 -56.62 23.32
CA LEU A 52 49.62 -57.09 24.00
C LEU A 52 49.01 -56.02 24.90
N GLY A 53 49.83 -55.22 25.59
CA GLY A 53 49.39 -54.08 26.39
C GLY A 53 48.67 -53.01 25.55
N THR A 54 49.21 -52.68 24.37
CA THR A 54 48.55 -51.74 23.44
C THR A 54 47.21 -52.29 22.93
N ALA A 55 47.14 -53.58 22.60
CA ALA A 55 45.90 -54.24 22.18
C ALA A 55 44.84 -54.21 23.28
N LEU A 56 45.25 -54.39 24.54
CA LEU A 56 44.37 -54.27 25.69
C LEU A 56 43.79 -52.85 25.83
N LEU A 57 44.62 -51.81 25.72
CA LEU A 57 44.15 -50.41 25.79
C LEU A 57 43.13 -50.10 24.67
N ILE A 58 43.39 -50.59 23.47
CA ILE A 58 42.47 -50.48 22.32
C ILE A 58 41.18 -51.27 22.59
N GLY A 59 41.28 -52.44 23.21
CA GLY A 59 40.13 -53.27 23.59
C GLY A 59 39.25 -52.65 24.68
N ILE A 60 39.85 -51.97 25.67
CA ILE A 60 39.13 -51.29 26.78
C ILE A 60 38.48 -49.99 26.30
N SER A 61 39.22 -49.17 25.55
CA SER A 61 38.73 -47.88 25.04
C SER A 61 37.53 -48.04 24.11
N ASN A 62 37.50 -49.11 23.33
CA ASN A 62 36.33 -49.50 22.57
C ASN A 62 35.33 -50.21 23.50
N LYS A 63 34.49 -49.45 24.22
CA LYS A 63 33.24 -49.96 24.82
C LYS A 63 32.33 -50.48 23.70
N ILE A 64 32.64 -51.65 23.16
CA ILE A 64 31.83 -52.29 22.12
C ILE A 64 30.53 -52.72 22.78
N GLY A 65 29.46 -52.04 22.37
CA GLY A 65 28.11 -52.12 22.91
C GLY A 65 27.34 -53.41 22.64
N ASP A 66 28.01 -54.57 22.57
CA ASP A 66 27.31 -55.86 22.64
C ASP A 66 28.18 -56.86 23.40
N LYS A 67 27.72 -57.23 24.61
CA LYS A 67 28.36 -58.16 25.56
C LYS A 67 28.55 -59.60 25.02
N LYS A 68 28.38 -59.82 23.72
CA LYS A 68 28.23 -61.15 23.09
C LYS A 68 29.15 -61.40 21.89
N ASN A 69 30.01 -60.46 21.47
CA ASN A 69 30.87 -60.67 20.30
C ASN A 69 32.23 -61.32 20.65
N LEU A 70 32.79 -62.12 19.74
CA LEU A 70 34.08 -62.82 19.89
C LEU A 70 35.23 -61.87 20.26
N VAL A 71 35.29 -60.67 19.65
CA VAL A 71 36.30 -59.64 19.96
C VAL A 71 36.23 -59.22 21.43
N TYR A 72 35.04 -59.12 22.01
CA TYR A 72 34.86 -58.79 23.42
C TYR A 72 35.47 -59.87 24.32
N PHE A 73 35.17 -61.15 24.06
CA PHE A 73 35.75 -62.27 24.80
C PHE A 73 37.27 -62.37 24.67
N ILE A 74 37.82 -62.08 23.48
CA ILE A 74 39.26 -62.09 23.26
C ILE A 74 39.97 -60.92 23.96
N ASN A 75 39.37 -59.74 24.00
CA ASN A 75 39.94 -58.61 24.75
C ASN A 75 40.08 -58.93 26.25
N ILE A 76 39.12 -59.69 26.84
CA ILE A 76 39.25 -60.23 28.20
C ILE A 76 40.44 -61.19 28.27
N GLY A 77 40.57 -62.07 27.27
CA GLY A 77 41.69 -63.00 27.17
C GLY A 77 43.07 -62.36 27.13
N VAL A 78 43.22 -61.30 26.34
CA VAL A 78 44.49 -60.55 26.21
C VAL A 78 44.94 -59.99 27.56
N PHE A 79 44.02 -59.54 28.42
CA PHE A 79 44.37 -59.12 29.78
C PHE A 79 45.06 -60.24 30.56
N TRP A 80 44.53 -61.46 30.46
CA TRP A 80 45.09 -62.61 31.15
C TRP A 80 46.35 -63.18 30.48
N PHE A 81 46.58 -62.95 29.18
CA PHE A 81 47.86 -63.26 28.52
C PHE A 81 49.00 -62.32 28.96
N VAL A 82 48.70 -61.05 29.23
CA VAL A 82 49.72 -60.06 29.64
C VAL A 82 50.34 -60.38 31.01
N ILE A 83 49.55 -60.94 31.94
CA ILE A 83 50.00 -61.21 33.31
C ILE A 83 51.19 -62.20 33.35
N PRO A 84 51.11 -63.41 32.75
CA PRO A 84 52.24 -64.32 32.64
C PRO A 84 53.45 -63.70 31.92
N GLU A 85 53.25 -62.91 30.88
CA GLU A 85 54.36 -62.31 30.14
C GLU A 85 55.11 -61.28 30.99
N ILE A 86 54.38 -60.42 31.72
CA ILE A 86 55.00 -59.45 32.64
C ILE A 86 55.73 -60.17 33.78
N ILE A 87 55.12 -61.20 34.37
CA ILE A 87 55.76 -61.95 35.46
C ILE A 87 56.99 -62.72 34.93
N SER A 88 56.96 -63.23 33.69
CA SER A 88 58.13 -63.82 32.99
C SER A 88 59.26 -62.80 32.93
N LEU A 89 58.94 -61.61 32.44
CA LEU A 89 59.90 -60.53 32.26
C LEU A 89 60.51 -60.08 33.58
N VAL A 90 59.69 -59.93 34.64
CA VAL A 90 60.17 -59.61 36.00
C VAL A 90 61.04 -60.73 36.57
N ALA A 91 60.67 -62.00 36.35
CA ALA A 91 61.48 -63.13 36.76
C ALA A 91 62.83 -63.17 36.03
N GLN A 92 62.85 -62.86 34.73
CA GLN A 92 64.07 -62.79 33.92
C GLN A 92 65.04 -61.66 34.35
N LEU A 93 64.52 -60.57 34.93
CA LEU A 93 65.33 -59.48 35.47
C LEU A 93 65.95 -59.84 36.83
N LYS A 94 65.27 -60.66 37.66
CA LYS A 94 65.72 -61.02 39.01
C LYS A 94 66.60 -62.27 39.08
N PHE A 95 66.44 -63.23 38.16
CA PHE A 95 67.14 -64.53 38.24
C PHE A 95 68.13 -64.72 37.08
N TYR A 96 69.42 -64.88 37.38
CA TYR A 96 70.49 -65.17 36.40
C TYR A 96 70.58 -66.65 35.98
N VAL A 97 69.63 -67.49 36.41
CA VAL A 97 69.68 -68.95 36.22
C VAL A 97 68.74 -69.37 35.08
N LEU A 98 69.31 -69.87 33.98
CA LEU A 98 68.60 -70.30 32.76
C LEU A 98 67.48 -71.31 33.04
N ASP A 99 67.72 -72.22 33.98
CA ASP A 99 66.78 -73.26 34.40
C ASP A 99 65.44 -72.70 34.94
N LYS A 100 65.51 -71.59 35.70
CA LYS A 100 64.32 -70.93 36.23
C LYS A 100 63.50 -70.25 35.13
N MET A 101 64.15 -69.70 34.11
CA MET A 101 63.48 -69.07 32.97
C MET A 101 62.75 -70.10 32.11
N VAL A 102 63.37 -71.26 31.84
CA VAL A 102 62.76 -72.34 31.06
C VAL A 102 61.55 -72.93 31.78
N THR A 103 61.64 -73.13 33.10
CA THR A 103 60.53 -73.62 33.91
C THR A 103 59.34 -72.65 33.90
N TYR A 104 59.62 -71.34 33.97
CA TYR A 104 58.59 -70.30 33.83
C TYR A 104 57.84 -70.44 32.50
N LYS A 105 58.59 -70.54 31.40
CA LYS A 105 58.04 -70.60 30.06
C LYS A 105 57.20 -71.87 29.84
N LEU A 106 57.69 -73.03 30.30
CA LEU A 106 56.96 -74.30 30.23
C LEU A 106 55.59 -74.24 30.92
N ILE A 107 55.59 -73.69 32.13
CA ILE A 107 54.37 -73.50 32.90
C ILE A 107 53.47 -72.53 32.12
N GLY A 108 54.00 -71.36 31.72
CA GLY A 108 53.28 -70.31 30.99
C GLY A 108 52.55 -70.78 29.73
N ILE A 109 53.18 -71.67 28.95
CA ILE A 109 52.57 -72.28 27.75
C ILE A 109 51.23 -72.95 28.09
N LEU A 110 51.17 -73.78 29.14
CA LEU A 110 49.93 -74.47 29.52
C LEU A 110 48.83 -73.49 29.89
N PHE A 111 49.15 -72.46 30.65
CA PHE A 111 48.18 -71.46 31.06
C PHE A 111 47.62 -70.66 29.88
N GLN A 112 48.46 -70.35 28.89
CA GLN A 112 48.01 -69.71 27.66
C GLN A 112 46.98 -70.58 26.93
N TYR A 113 47.23 -71.88 26.79
CA TYR A 113 46.23 -72.81 26.20
C TYR A 113 44.93 -72.88 27.01
N PHE A 114 45.01 -72.91 28.35
CA PHE A 114 43.82 -72.89 29.20
C PHE A 114 43.01 -71.59 29.06
N ILE A 115 43.67 -70.44 29.00
CA ILE A 115 43.00 -69.16 28.77
C ILE A 115 42.27 -69.19 27.41
N ILE A 116 42.95 -69.62 26.33
CA ILE A 116 42.36 -69.74 25.00
C ILE A 116 41.13 -70.65 25.03
N LEU A 117 41.24 -71.81 25.68
CA LEU A 117 40.16 -72.77 25.81
C LEU A 117 38.93 -72.16 26.52
N ILE A 118 39.14 -71.42 27.61
CA ILE A 118 38.06 -70.80 28.39
C ILE A 118 37.39 -69.66 27.62
N ILE A 119 38.14 -68.88 26.87
CA ILE A 119 37.59 -67.82 26.02
C ILE A 119 36.65 -68.43 24.98
N ILE A 120 37.08 -69.51 24.32
CA ILE A 120 36.30 -70.17 23.28
C ILE A 120 35.06 -70.86 23.87
N LEU A 121 35.20 -71.61 24.97
CA LEU A 121 34.07 -72.23 25.68
C LEU A 121 33.10 -71.18 26.23
N GLY A 122 33.63 -70.07 26.72
CA GLY A 122 32.88 -68.94 27.25
C GLY A 122 32.01 -68.28 26.21
N LYS A 123 32.54 -68.08 25.00
CA LYS A 123 31.75 -67.66 23.84
C LYS A 123 30.67 -68.68 23.49
N LYS A 124 31.01 -69.98 23.36
CA LYS A 124 30.05 -71.03 22.99
C LYS A 124 28.87 -71.13 23.98
N LYS A 125 29.13 -70.94 25.28
CA LYS A 125 28.11 -70.93 26.34
C LYS A 125 27.48 -69.54 26.60
N ASN A 126 27.87 -68.52 25.82
CA ASN A 126 27.41 -67.14 25.95
C ASN A 126 27.53 -66.58 27.39
N LEU A 127 28.63 -66.93 28.09
CA LEU A 127 28.86 -66.53 29.48
C LEU A 127 29.08 -65.03 29.60
N GLY A 128 28.43 -64.38 30.56
CA GLY A 128 28.66 -62.95 30.83
C GLY A 128 30.07 -62.67 31.36
N PHE A 129 30.61 -61.49 31.03
CA PHE A 129 31.95 -61.02 31.43
C PHE A 129 32.31 -61.29 32.88
N LYS A 130 31.40 -61.00 33.83
CA LYS A 130 31.68 -61.18 35.27
C LYS A 130 32.01 -62.63 35.62
N LYS A 131 31.24 -63.60 35.08
CA LYS A 131 31.45 -65.04 35.33
C LYS A 131 32.71 -65.55 34.66
N LEU A 132 32.99 -65.10 33.44
CA LEU A 132 34.18 -65.52 32.71
C LEU A 132 35.45 -64.95 33.35
N ASN A 133 35.41 -63.69 33.77
CA ASN A 133 36.53 -63.05 34.46
C ASN A 133 36.81 -63.65 35.84
N SER A 134 35.77 -64.06 36.60
CA SER A 134 35.98 -64.76 37.87
C SER A 134 36.65 -66.12 37.68
N ILE A 135 36.29 -66.87 36.63
CA ILE A 135 36.92 -68.16 36.31
C ILE A 135 38.40 -67.95 35.96
N LEU A 136 38.70 -66.99 35.07
CA LEU A 136 40.07 -66.68 34.68
C LEU A 136 40.93 -66.17 35.86
N LEU A 137 40.33 -65.40 36.78
CA LEU A 137 41.00 -64.91 37.97
C LEU A 137 41.39 -66.05 38.93
N VAL A 138 40.47 -66.97 39.21
CA VAL A 138 40.77 -68.15 40.06
C VAL A 138 41.88 -68.99 39.45
N LEU A 139 41.83 -69.22 38.13
CA LEU A 139 42.86 -69.96 37.42
C LEU A 139 44.21 -69.27 37.48
N SER A 140 44.25 -67.95 37.24
CA SER A 140 45.49 -67.17 37.32
C SER A 140 46.12 -67.25 38.70
N ILE A 141 45.32 -67.16 39.78
CA ILE A 141 45.82 -67.29 41.16
C ILE A 141 46.36 -68.72 41.39
N SER A 142 45.58 -69.74 41.03
CA SER A 142 45.97 -71.15 41.23
C SER A 142 47.27 -71.49 40.49
N PHE A 143 47.42 -70.97 39.28
CA PHE A 143 48.55 -71.23 38.43
C PHE A 143 49.83 -70.53 38.90
N ASN A 144 49.73 -69.27 39.33
CA ASN A 144 50.86 -68.56 39.94
C ASN A 144 51.29 -69.21 41.28
N ALA A 145 50.35 -69.77 42.04
CA ALA A 145 50.67 -70.55 43.24
C ALA A 145 51.45 -71.83 42.92
N ILE A 146 51.01 -72.60 41.91
CA ILE A 146 51.72 -73.81 41.41
C ILE A 146 53.14 -73.43 40.98
N TYR A 147 53.29 -72.33 40.25
CA TYR A 147 54.59 -71.83 39.80
C TYR A 147 55.55 -71.51 40.97
N LEU A 148 55.08 -70.79 41.99
CA LEU A 148 55.90 -70.43 43.16
C LEU A 148 56.39 -71.67 43.90
N ILE A 149 55.55 -72.70 44.01
CA ILE A 149 55.89 -73.99 44.62
C ILE A 149 57.00 -74.69 43.83
N ILE A 150 56.90 -74.73 42.49
CA ILE A 150 57.87 -75.40 41.62
C ILE A 150 59.22 -74.69 41.65
N ILE A 151 59.25 -73.35 41.62
CA ILE A 151 60.52 -72.60 41.64
C ILE A 151 61.27 -72.72 42.96
N ASN A 152 60.56 -72.76 44.09
CA ASN A 152 61.20 -72.81 45.39
C ASN A 152 61.77 -74.21 45.72
N ASN A 153 61.48 -75.22 44.89
CA ASN A 153 61.92 -76.59 45.09
C ASN A 153 62.85 -77.05 43.95
N THR A 154 64.15 -77.11 44.25
CA THR A 154 65.21 -77.43 43.28
C THR A 154 65.09 -78.83 42.66
N ASN A 155 64.53 -79.80 43.40
CA ASN A 155 64.33 -81.16 42.90
C ASN A 155 63.17 -81.23 41.89
N LEU A 156 62.06 -80.55 42.18
CA LEU A 156 60.95 -80.42 41.23
C LEU A 156 61.40 -79.71 39.96
N MET A 157 62.13 -78.60 40.10
CA MET A 157 62.67 -77.85 38.96
C MET A 157 63.59 -78.71 38.07
N ARG A 158 64.52 -79.47 38.66
CA ARG A 158 65.39 -80.39 37.90
C ARG A 158 64.59 -81.50 37.21
N ALA A 159 63.54 -82.01 37.85
CA ALA A 159 62.66 -82.99 37.22
C ALA A 159 61.96 -82.40 35.98
N PHE A 160 61.46 -81.16 36.07
CA PHE A 160 60.82 -80.45 34.96
C PHE A 160 61.76 -80.17 33.77
N ILE A 161 63.05 -79.91 34.04
CA ILE A 161 64.03 -79.52 32.99
C ILE A 161 64.77 -80.72 32.40
N ASN A 162 65.24 -81.65 33.24
CA ASN A 162 66.09 -82.77 32.80
C ASN A 162 65.31 -84.10 32.67
N GLY A 163 64.04 -84.14 33.05
CA GLY A 163 63.18 -85.31 32.87
C GLY A 163 62.74 -85.46 31.41
N ILE A 164 63.40 -86.36 30.67
CA ILE A 164 63.01 -86.72 29.28
C ILE A 164 61.51 -87.04 29.19
N TYR A 165 60.95 -87.71 30.21
CA TYR A 165 59.53 -88.06 30.29
C TYR A 165 58.62 -86.84 30.43
N ILE A 166 59.01 -85.80 31.17
CA ILE A 166 58.19 -84.60 31.38
C ILE A 166 58.15 -83.77 30.10
N ASN A 167 59.27 -83.62 29.40
CA ASN A 167 59.29 -82.88 28.13
C ASN A 167 58.42 -83.59 27.06
N ASN A 168 58.50 -84.92 26.95
CA ASN A 168 57.65 -85.69 26.04
C ASN A 168 56.16 -85.62 26.43
N PHE A 169 55.84 -85.64 27.72
CA PHE A 169 54.47 -85.45 28.21
C PHE A 169 53.94 -84.06 27.85
N MET A 170 54.74 -83.01 28.08
CA MET A 170 54.39 -81.63 27.73
C MET A 170 54.20 -81.45 26.23
N PHE A 171 55.03 -82.08 25.41
CA PHE A 171 54.88 -82.10 23.96
C PHE A 171 53.55 -82.71 23.54
N ILE A 172 53.22 -83.92 24.03
CA ILE A 172 51.94 -84.59 23.74
C ILE A 172 50.76 -83.74 24.20
N LEU A 173 50.85 -83.15 25.39
CA LEU A 173 49.79 -82.31 25.96
C LEU A 173 49.55 -81.05 25.12
N VAL A 174 50.60 -80.37 24.67
CA VAL A 174 50.49 -79.19 23.78
C VAL A 174 49.89 -79.57 22.43
N VAL A 175 50.31 -80.68 21.83
CA VAL A 175 49.73 -81.17 20.57
C VAL A 175 48.24 -81.52 20.75
N LEU A 176 47.87 -82.18 21.85
CA LEU A 176 46.48 -82.53 22.13
C LEU A 176 45.61 -81.30 22.37
N LEU A 177 46.11 -80.32 23.12
CA LEU A 177 45.43 -79.03 23.34
C LEU A 177 45.27 -78.25 22.04
N PHE A 178 46.29 -78.25 21.18
CA PHE A 178 46.23 -77.63 19.86
C PHE A 178 45.17 -78.28 18.97
N VAL A 179 45.16 -79.62 18.87
CA VAL A 179 44.15 -80.36 18.09
C VAL A 179 42.75 -80.11 18.63
N LEU A 180 42.58 -80.12 19.96
CA LEU A 180 41.30 -79.83 20.60
C LEU A 180 40.82 -78.40 20.31
N LEU A 181 41.71 -77.40 20.37
CA LEU A 181 41.39 -76.03 19.99
C LEU A 181 40.98 -75.92 18.52
N LEU A 182 41.71 -76.55 17.60
CA LEU A 182 41.36 -76.59 16.18
C LEU A 182 39.98 -77.22 15.95
N ILE A 183 39.68 -78.35 16.59
CA ILE A 183 38.37 -79.00 16.49
C ILE A 183 37.27 -78.06 16.98
N ILE A 184 37.43 -77.43 18.14
CA ILE A 184 36.41 -76.51 18.68
C ILE A 184 36.20 -75.33 17.73
N ILE A 185 37.27 -74.82 17.12
CA ILE A 185 37.21 -73.67 16.22
C ILE A 185 36.51 -74.05 14.90
N VAL A 186 36.90 -75.14 14.25
CA VAL A 186 36.28 -75.61 12.99
C VAL A 186 34.80 -75.95 13.19
N VAL A 187 34.43 -76.56 14.31
CA VAL A 187 33.02 -76.84 14.64
C VAL A 187 32.20 -75.57 14.85
N ASP A 188 32.82 -74.46 15.28
CA ASP A 188 32.15 -73.16 15.50
C ASP A 188 32.14 -72.26 14.25
N GLU A 189 32.78 -72.69 13.14
CA GLU A 189 32.84 -71.95 11.87
C GLU A 189 31.44 -71.67 11.30
N ALA A 190 30.49 -72.60 11.50
CA ALA A 190 29.09 -72.46 11.09
C ALA A 190 28.35 -71.28 11.79
N ASN A 191 28.86 -70.79 12.93
CA ASN A 191 28.25 -69.73 13.73
C ASN A 191 29.02 -68.38 13.70
N THR A 192 30.15 -68.29 13.00
CA THR A 192 30.95 -67.04 12.96
C THR A 192 31.11 -66.51 11.54
N SER A 193 30.26 -65.55 11.17
CA SER A 193 30.39 -64.74 9.95
C SER A 193 31.54 -63.71 9.98
N ASP A 194 32.33 -63.67 11.05
CA ASP A 194 33.32 -62.62 11.29
C ASP A 194 34.69 -63.00 10.75
N LYS A 195 35.22 -62.20 9.81
CA LYS A 195 36.59 -62.31 9.27
C LYS A 195 37.70 -62.32 10.35
N PHE A 196 37.38 -61.94 11.58
CA PHE A 196 38.28 -62.01 12.74
C PHE A 196 38.64 -63.46 13.11
N PHE A 197 37.76 -64.39 12.80
CA PHE A 197 37.94 -65.82 13.03
C PHE A 197 39.24 -66.36 12.40
N TYR A 198 39.57 -65.92 11.18
CA TYR A 198 40.82 -66.30 10.51
C TYR A 198 42.08 -65.83 11.25
N TYR A 199 42.03 -64.65 11.88
CA TYR A 199 43.14 -64.14 12.69
C TYR A 199 43.35 -64.97 13.95
N LEU A 200 42.27 -65.46 14.58
CA LEU A 200 42.37 -66.35 15.74
C LEU A 200 42.97 -67.71 15.35
N ILE A 201 42.53 -68.31 14.24
CA ILE A 201 43.10 -69.58 13.74
C ILE A 201 44.60 -69.42 13.50
N LEU A 202 44.98 -68.36 12.79
CA LEU A 202 46.38 -68.11 12.45
C LEU A 202 47.24 -67.85 13.68
N TYR A 203 46.70 -67.11 14.68
CA TYR A 203 47.34 -66.94 15.99
C TYR A 203 47.62 -68.28 16.67
N ILE A 204 46.60 -69.13 16.82
CA ILE A 204 46.72 -70.42 17.51
C ILE A 204 47.68 -71.34 16.77
N LEU A 205 47.65 -71.34 15.44
CA LEU A 205 48.57 -72.13 14.61
C LEU A 205 50.02 -71.70 14.82
N LEU A 206 50.32 -70.40 14.67
CA LEU A 206 51.69 -69.88 14.84
C LEU A 206 52.22 -70.12 16.26
N LEU A 207 51.38 -69.88 17.27
CA LEU A 207 51.72 -70.12 18.67
C LEU A 207 52.04 -71.60 18.92
N SER A 208 51.23 -72.51 18.35
CA SER A 208 51.40 -73.94 18.56
C SER A 208 52.65 -74.48 17.89
N VAL A 209 52.91 -74.08 16.65
CA VAL A 209 54.15 -74.42 15.94
C VAL A 209 55.37 -73.87 16.71
N GLY A 210 55.31 -72.63 17.18
CA GLY A 210 56.36 -72.03 18.00
C GLY A 210 56.63 -72.82 19.28
N ASN A 211 55.58 -73.20 20.02
CA ASN A 211 55.71 -73.96 21.26
C ASN A 211 56.22 -75.39 21.06
N ILE A 212 55.82 -76.06 19.97
CA ILE A 212 56.34 -77.39 19.59
C ILE A 212 57.84 -77.32 19.30
N ILE A 213 58.29 -76.29 18.56
CA ILE A 213 59.70 -76.06 18.27
C ILE A 213 60.47 -75.77 19.57
N PHE A 214 59.90 -75.01 20.50
CA PHE A 214 60.51 -74.75 21.81
C PHE A 214 60.78 -76.04 22.59
N LEU A 215 59.74 -76.87 22.78
CA LEU A 215 59.80 -78.12 23.55
C LEU A 215 60.80 -79.12 22.97
N ASN A 216 60.85 -79.27 21.64
CA ASN A 216 61.79 -80.17 20.97
C ASN A 216 63.27 -79.77 21.16
N ASN A 217 63.53 -78.48 21.43
CA ASN A 217 64.90 -77.96 21.58
C ASN A 217 65.35 -77.81 23.05
N LEU A 218 64.54 -78.24 24.02
CA LEU A 218 64.73 -77.98 25.45
C LEU A 218 65.82 -78.86 26.11
N ASN A 219 65.96 -80.12 25.68
CA ASN A 219 66.81 -81.12 26.36
C ASN A 219 68.29 -81.15 25.91
N ASN A 220 68.75 -80.23 25.04
CA ASN A 220 70.13 -80.24 24.51
C ASN A 220 70.60 -78.83 24.12
N ILE A 221 71.07 -78.05 25.09
CA ILE A 221 71.49 -76.64 24.95
C ILE A 221 72.92 -76.55 24.36
N ASN A 222 73.20 -77.22 23.24
CA ASN A 222 74.42 -77.02 22.46
C ASN A 222 74.19 -76.00 21.31
N ASN A 223 75.27 -75.38 20.82
CA ASN A 223 75.26 -74.21 19.93
C ASN A 223 74.33 -74.29 18.71
N THR A 224 74.09 -75.47 18.13
CA THR A 224 73.25 -75.65 16.93
C THR A 224 71.74 -75.60 17.20
N LYS A 225 71.27 -75.82 18.45
CA LYS A 225 69.84 -75.80 18.82
C LYS A 225 69.36 -74.49 19.50
N ARG A 226 70.28 -73.54 19.78
CA ARG A 226 69.91 -72.15 20.19
C ARG A 226 69.12 -71.41 19.12
N LEU A 227 69.33 -71.77 17.85
CA LEU A 227 68.55 -71.29 16.71
C LEU A 227 67.09 -71.74 16.79
N GLY A 228 66.80 -72.95 17.27
CA GLY A 228 65.42 -73.45 17.41
C GLY A 228 64.60 -72.66 18.44
N VAL A 229 65.20 -72.36 19.59
CA VAL A 229 64.58 -71.50 20.63
C VAL A 229 64.35 -70.08 20.10
N PHE A 230 65.29 -69.56 19.31
CA PHE A 230 65.14 -68.28 18.62
C PHE A 230 63.96 -68.28 17.63
N PHE A 231 63.87 -69.30 16.77
CA PHE A 231 62.77 -69.42 15.80
C PHE A 231 61.42 -69.55 16.49
N SER A 232 61.36 -70.33 17.57
CA SER A 232 60.17 -70.42 18.41
C SER A 232 59.72 -69.03 18.91
N GLN A 233 60.65 -68.21 19.43
CA GLN A 233 60.31 -66.87 19.94
C GLN A 233 59.83 -65.94 18.84
N THR A 234 60.42 -66.01 17.64
CA THR A 234 59.97 -65.21 16.50
C THR A 234 58.56 -65.60 16.03
N LEU A 235 58.21 -66.89 16.10
CA LEU A 235 56.87 -67.39 15.77
C LEU A 235 55.85 -66.97 16.84
N GLU A 236 56.22 -67.02 18.11
CA GLU A 236 55.39 -66.55 19.22
C GLU A 236 55.09 -65.04 19.11
N PHE A 237 56.11 -64.21 18.86
CA PHE A 237 55.92 -62.79 18.58
C PHE A 237 55.01 -62.56 17.35
N SER A 238 55.18 -63.34 16.29
CA SER A 238 54.34 -63.27 15.09
C SER A 238 52.90 -63.69 15.37
N ALA A 239 52.68 -64.67 16.24
CA ALA A 239 51.36 -65.04 16.69
C ALA A 239 50.68 -63.85 17.38
N TYR A 240 51.35 -63.23 18.36
CA TYR A 240 50.82 -62.07 19.05
C TYR A 240 50.53 -60.91 18.10
N TYR A 241 51.39 -60.68 17.09
CA TYR A 241 51.16 -59.66 16.07
C TYR A 241 49.84 -59.89 15.32
N VAL A 242 49.60 -61.12 14.85
CA VAL A 242 48.38 -61.48 14.12
C VAL A 242 47.14 -61.25 14.98
N LEU A 243 47.20 -61.62 16.26
CA LEU A 243 46.10 -61.41 17.20
C LEU A 243 45.78 -59.92 17.36
N VAL A 244 46.81 -59.08 17.56
CA VAL A 244 46.67 -57.63 17.74
C VAL A 244 46.18 -56.96 16.45
N GLU A 245 46.72 -57.33 15.29
CA GLU A 245 46.25 -56.81 14.00
C GLU A 245 44.76 -57.12 13.80
N GLY A 246 44.33 -58.34 14.15
CA GLY A 246 42.92 -58.73 14.16
C GLY A 246 42.08 -57.81 15.07
N ILE A 247 42.47 -57.65 16.34
CA ILE A 247 41.71 -56.83 17.30
C ILE A 247 41.55 -55.39 16.79
N ILE A 248 42.64 -54.78 16.30
CA ILE A 248 42.61 -53.41 15.76
C ILE A 248 41.70 -53.32 14.54
N ARG A 249 41.78 -54.28 13.61
CA ARG A 249 40.96 -54.31 12.39
C ARG A 249 39.47 -54.37 12.68
N PHE A 250 39.04 -55.20 13.62
CA PHE A 250 37.61 -55.37 13.90
C PHE A 250 37.07 -54.33 14.89
N SER A 251 37.86 -53.94 15.88
CA SER A 251 37.44 -52.99 16.91
C SER A 251 37.32 -51.57 16.36
N LEU A 252 38.31 -51.09 15.58
CA LEU A 252 38.29 -49.71 15.07
C LEU A 252 37.40 -49.53 13.83
N ASN A 253 37.42 -50.49 12.89
CA ASN A 253 36.69 -50.35 11.63
C ASN A 253 35.16 -50.35 11.86
N LYS A 254 34.65 -51.17 12.78
CA LYS A 254 33.22 -51.20 13.11
C LYS A 254 32.76 -49.88 13.74
N SER A 255 33.51 -49.35 14.70
CA SER A 255 33.21 -48.08 15.36
C SER A 255 33.24 -46.90 14.38
N PHE A 256 34.25 -46.85 13.51
CA PHE A 256 34.37 -45.81 12.47
C PHE A 256 33.20 -45.84 11.48
N ASN A 257 32.80 -47.04 11.03
CA ASN A 257 31.69 -47.19 10.09
C ASN A 257 30.34 -46.76 10.70
N ASN A 258 30.11 -47.06 11.98
CA ASN A 258 28.90 -46.62 12.67
C ASN A 258 28.83 -45.09 12.78
N ILE A 259 29.94 -44.44 13.16
CA ILE A 259 30.00 -42.98 13.27
C ILE A 259 29.75 -42.33 11.89
N ASN A 260 30.40 -42.81 10.84
CA ASN A 260 30.22 -42.27 9.49
C ASN A 260 28.81 -42.45 8.96
N ARG A 261 28.17 -43.60 9.21
CA ARG A 261 26.77 -43.83 8.84
C ARG A 261 25.84 -42.83 9.52
N VAL A 262 26.02 -42.60 10.82
CA VAL A 262 25.25 -41.60 11.58
C VAL A 262 25.51 -40.19 11.05
N MET A 263 26.76 -39.85 10.75
CA MET A 263 27.11 -38.54 10.18
C MET A 263 26.48 -38.31 8.81
N LEU A 264 26.48 -39.30 7.92
CA LEU A 264 25.88 -39.19 6.60
C LEU A 264 24.36 -38.95 6.70
N LEU A 265 23.66 -39.74 7.51
CA LEU A 265 22.21 -39.56 7.73
C LEU A 265 21.90 -38.18 8.33
N LYS A 266 22.68 -37.74 9.33
CA LYS A 266 22.54 -36.40 9.92
C LYS A 266 22.81 -35.29 8.90
N ARG A 267 23.78 -35.47 7.99
CA ARG A 267 24.12 -34.48 6.95
C ARG A 267 23.00 -34.29 5.94
N GLU A 268 22.34 -35.37 5.53
CA GLU A 268 21.18 -35.28 4.63
C GLU A 268 19.98 -34.61 5.31
N SER A 269 19.69 -35.00 6.55
CA SER A 269 18.65 -34.36 7.37
C SER A 269 18.93 -32.86 7.56
N TYR A 270 20.18 -32.49 7.88
CA TYR A 270 20.61 -31.10 8.00
C TYR A 270 20.43 -30.32 6.70
N LYS A 271 20.85 -30.86 5.54
CA LYS A 271 20.66 -30.21 4.23
C LYS A 271 19.17 -30.00 3.93
N ARG A 272 18.32 -30.97 4.24
CA ARG A 272 16.87 -30.88 4.05
C ARG A 272 16.26 -29.79 4.93
N ASN A 273 16.60 -29.78 6.22
CA ASN A 273 16.10 -28.77 7.17
C ASN A 273 16.59 -27.36 6.81
N LYS A 274 17.85 -27.22 6.37
CA LYS A 274 18.37 -25.92 5.91
C LYS A 274 17.58 -25.38 4.72
N ARG A 275 17.31 -26.21 3.70
CA ARG A 275 16.50 -25.82 2.54
C ARG A 275 15.07 -25.46 2.95
N TYR A 276 14.47 -26.25 3.83
CA TYR A 276 13.13 -25.97 4.37
C TYR A 276 13.08 -24.62 5.11
N LEU A 277 14.04 -24.34 6.00
CA LEU A 277 14.13 -23.08 6.73
C LEU A 277 14.35 -21.89 5.80
N GLN A 278 15.24 -22.01 4.80
CA GLN A 278 15.45 -20.95 3.81
C GLN A 278 14.18 -20.64 3.02
N LYS A 279 13.43 -21.66 2.62
CA LYS A 279 12.12 -21.48 1.97
C LYS A 279 11.14 -20.76 2.91
N LYS A 280 11.07 -21.16 4.18
CA LYS A 280 10.18 -20.53 5.17
C LYS A 280 10.54 -19.07 5.44
N ILE A 281 11.83 -18.73 5.52
CA ILE A 281 12.28 -17.34 5.66
C ILE A 281 11.88 -16.51 4.44
N TYR A 282 12.01 -17.06 3.24
CA TYR A 282 11.58 -16.36 2.02
C TYR A 282 10.05 -16.12 2.03
N GLU A 283 9.25 -17.16 2.33
CA GLU A 283 7.79 -17.03 2.46
C GLU A 283 7.39 -15.98 3.50
N LEU A 284 8.10 -15.90 4.64
CA LEU A 284 7.84 -14.91 5.68
C LEU A 284 8.12 -13.48 5.20
N LYS A 285 9.24 -13.25 4.50
CA LYS A 285 9.57 -11.94 3.93
C LYS A 285 8.58 -11.49 2.87
N GLU A 286 8.09 -12.42 2.06
CA GLU A 286 7.06 -12.15 1.05
C GLU A 286 5.73 -11.75 1.70
N LEU A 287 5.34 -12.46 2.77
CA LEU A 287 4.16 -12.11 3.57
C LEU A 287 4.29 -10.74 4.25
N GLU A 288 5.44 -10.45 4.84
CA GLU A 288 5.74 -9.14 5.47
C GLU A 288 5.61 -8.00 4.45
N PHE A 289 6.21 -8.16 3.26
CA PHE A 289 6.07 -7.19 2.18
C PHE A 289 4.62 -7.01 1.70
N LEU A 290 3.84 -8.10 1.61
CA LEU A 290 2.43 -8.02 1.24
C LEU A 290 1.61 -7.28 2.29
N LEU A 291 1.87 -7.52 3.58
CA LEU A 291 1.21 -6.81 4.69
C LEU A 291 1.53 -5.32 4.65
N ASP A 292 2.80 -4.94 4.49
CA ASP A 292 3.20 -3.52 4.37
C ASP A 292 2.49 -2.84 3.18
N ARG A 293 2.37 -3.56 2.06
CA ARG A 293 1.67 -3.04 0.86
C ARG A 293 0.18 -2.85 1.12
N GLU A 294 -0.47 -3.80 1.78
CA GLU A 294 -1.89 -3.72 2.13
C GLU A 294 -2.15 -2.55 3.09
N GLU A 295 -1.32 -2.38 4.11
CA GLU A 295 -1.43 -1.26 5.07
C GLU A 295 -1.29 0.09 4.37
N LEU A 296 -0.32 0.21 3.45
CA LEU A 296 -0.12 1.44 2.68
C LEU A 296 -1.31 1.74 1.75
N LEU A 297 -1.86 0.73 1.09
CA LEU A 297 -3.06 0.87 0.26
C LEU A 297 -4.28 1.28 1.09
N PHE A 298 -4.47 0.64 2.25
CA PHE A 298 -5.55 0.95 3.17
C PHE A 298 -5.46 2.41 3.65
N ASN A 299 -4.30 2.86 4.12
CA ASN A 299 -4.11 4.24 4.57
C ASN A 299 -4.38 5.27 3.45
N LYS A 300 -3.95 4.98 2.21
CA LYS A 300 -4.26 5.82 1.05
C LYS A 300 -5.74 5.83 0.68
N MET A 301 -6.44 4.70 0.82
CA MET A 301 -7.87 4.65 0.57
C MET A 301 -8.63 5.46 1.61
N ILE A 302 -8.28 5.34 2.90
CA ILE A 302 -8.94 6.11 3.96
C ILE A 302 -8.70 7.62 3.80
N SER A 303 -7.49 8.05 3.42
CA SER A 303 -7.23 9.48 3.19
C SER A 303 -8.04 10.08 2.02
N ILE A 304 -8.55 9.25 1.10
CA ILE A 304 -9.44 9.70 0.01
C ILE A 304 -10.89 9.85 0.49
N ILE A 305 -11.30 9.12 1.53
CA ILE A 305 -12.68 9.16 2.05
C ILE A 305 -12.95 10.51 2.72
N GLY A 306 -11.97 11.07 3.42
CA GLY A 306 -12.01 12.46 3.86
C GLY A 306 -10.79 12.89 4.65
N ASP A 307 -10.69 14.20 4.89
CA ASP A 307 -9.47 14.82 5.40
C ASP A 307 -9.12 14.28 6.79
N TYR A 308 -10.10 14.24 7.70
CA TYR A 308 -9.92 13.69 9.04
C TYR A 308 -10.89 12.54 9.26
N THR A 309 -10.39 11.31 9.31
CA THR A 309 -11.20 10.10 9.43
C THR A 309 -10.93 9.36 10.73
N PHE A 310 -12.00 9.02 11.45
CA PHE A 310 -12.00 8.26 12.69
C PHE A 310 -12.91 7.04 12.53
N ILE A 311 -12.44 5.87 12.93
CA ILE A 311 -13.23 4.63 12.92
C ILE A 311 -13.32 4.15 14.36
N PHE A 312 -14.54 3.98 14.84
CA PHE A 312 -14.85 3.47 16.17
C PHE A 312 -15.43 2.08 16.06
N LYS A 313 -15.09 1.23 17.04
CA LYS A 313 -15.69 -0.08 17.27
C LYS A 313 -16.21 -0.12 18.71
N ASP A 314 -17.49 -0.44 18.90
CA ASP A 314 -18.10 -0.48 20.24
C ASP A 314 -17.81 0.81 21.04
N GLU A 315 -17.93 1.97 20.39
CA GLU A 315 -17.63 3.31 20.93
C GLU A 315 -16.17 3.57 21.33
N LYS A 316 -15.24 2.69 20.95
CA LYS A 316 -13.81 2.89 21.17
C LYS A 316 -13.10 3.18 19.86
N LEU A 317 -12.15 4.12 19.88
CA LEU A 317 -11.40 4.46 18.68
C LEU A 317 -10.55 3.26 18.23
N PHE A 318 -10.85 2.73 17.06
CA PHE A 318 -10.15 1.60 16.47
C PHE A 318 -9.10 2.04 15.44
N TYR A 319 -9.37 3.14 14.74
CA TYR A 319 -8.45 3.69 13.75
C TYR A 319 -8.64 5.20 13.56
N LEU A 320 -7.56 5.88 13.22
CA LEU A 320 -7.57 7.23 12.66
C LEU A 320 -6.49 7.35 11.57
N ASN A 321 -6.72 8.21 10.57
CA ASN A 321 -5.69 8.55 9.58
C ASN A 321 -4.64 9.52 10.16
N ASN A 322 -3.54 9.73 9.43
CA ASN A 322 -2.44 10.56 9.90
C ASN A 322 -2.85 12.03 10.02
N GLU A 323 -3.66 12.52 9.11
CA GLU A 323 -4.18 13.88 9.10
C GLU A 323 -5.08 14.12 10.32
N ALA A 324 -5.91 13.14 10.73
CA ALA A 324 -6.67 13.21 11.97
C ALA A 324 -5.77 13.23 13.22
N LEU A 325 -4.64 12.51 13.19
CA LEU A 325 -3.69 12.48 14.30
C LEU A 325 -3.04 13.86 14.49
N GLU A 326 -2.63 14.47 13.38
CA GLU A 326 -2.12 15.85 13.35
C GLU A 326 -3.21 16.84 13.79
N PHE A 327 -4.44 16.69 13.29
CA PHE A 327 -5.58 17.50 13.67
C PHE A 327 -5.84 17.50 15.17
N LEU A 328 -5.72 16.35 15.84
CA LEU A 328 -5.85 16.28 17.30
C LEU A 328 -4.63 16.85 18.03
N GLY A 329 -3.47 16.95 17.38
CA GLY A 329 -2.23 17.47 17.97
C GLY A 329 -1.51 16.44 18.84
N ILE A 330 -1.69 15.16 18.58
CA ILE A 330 -1.04 14.07 19.34
C ILE A 330 0.06 13.42 18.51
N SER A 331 1.21 13.19 19.15
CA SER A 331 2.40 12.62 18.50
C SER A 331 2.43 11.10 18.46
N ASN A 332 1.68 10.42 19.34
CA ASN A 332 1.64 8.96 19.38
C ASN A 332 0.24 8.42 19.07
N LYS A 333 0.12 7.61 18.02
CA LYS A 333 -1.14 6.95 17.64
C LYS A 333 -1.61 5.97 18.71
N GLU A 334 -0.69 5.26 19.37
CA GLU A 334 -1.02 4.25 20.37
C GLU A 334 -1.62 4.83 21.66
N SER A 335 -1.34 6.10 21.99
CA SER A 335 -1.87 6.71 23.23
C SER A 335 -3.36 7.01 23.17
N ILE A 336 -3.98 6.97 21.99
CA ILE A 336 -5.38 7.37 21.76
C ILE A 336 -6.23 6.25 21.18
N LEU A 337 -5.60 5.23 20.61
CA LEU A 337 -6.31 4.00 20.26
C LEU A 337 -7.00 3.42 21.50
N PHE A 338 -8.25 2.99 21.31
CA PHE A 338 -9.16 2.48 22.32
C PHE A 338 -9.71 3.50 23.34
N GLU A 339 -9.45 4.80 23.19
CA GLU A 339 -10.18 5.85 23.92
C GLU A 339 -11.68 5.83 23.56
N ASN A 340 -12.52 6.23 24.52
CA ASN A 340 -13.96 6.32 24.32
C ASN A 340 -14.29 7.49 23.38
N MET A 341 -15.26 7.26 22.49
CA MET A 341 -15.83 8.22 21.56
C MET A 341 -16.23 9.53 22.23
N GLU A 342 -16.80 9.51 23.44
CA GLU A 342 -17.17 10.73 24.17
C GLU A 342 -15.96 11.65 24.46
N ILE A 343 -14.86 11.06 24.93
CA ILE A 343 -13.62 11.79 25.24
C ILE A 343 -12.99 12.37 23.97
N LEU A 344 -13.06 11.62 22.87
CA LEU A 344 -12.54 12.09 21.59
C LEU A 344 -13.44 13.18 20.99
N TYR A 345 -14.76 13.07 21.15
CA TYR A 345 -15.70 14.11 20.79
C TYR A 345 -15.42 15.39 21.55
N GLU A 346 -15.14 15.35 22.85
CA GLU A 346 -14.76 16.54 23.62
C GLU A 346 -13.51 17.21 23.04
N LYS A 347 -12.46 16.45 22.72
CA LYS A 347 -11.23 16.98 22.09
C LYS A 347 -11.50 17.58 20.70
N ILE A 348 -12.44 17.02 19.94
CA ILE A 348 -12.87 17.54 18.63
C ILE A 348 -13.72 18.81 18.82
N LEU A 349 -14.63 18.82 19.80
CA LEU A 349 -15.53 19.92 20.16
C LEU A 349 -14.77 21.13 20.73
N GLU A 350 -13.68 20.92 21.48
CA GLU A 350 -12.78 22.00 21.92
C GLU A 350 -12.20 22.79 20.74
N LYS A 351 -12.10 22.16 19.57
CA LYS A 351 -11.68 22.81 18.33
C LYS A 351 -12.84 23.36 17.49
N GLN A 352 -14.09 23.16 17.88
CA GLN A 352 -15.29 23.69 17.21
C GLN A 352 -15.69 25.05 17.77
N VAL A 353 -16.11 25.96 16.89
CA VAL A 353 -16.36 27.38 17.20
C VAL A 353 -17.82 27.76 16.97
N TYR A 354 -18.52 27.07 16.07
CA TYR A 354 -19.94 27.31 15.77
C TYR A 354 -20.58 26.11 15.04
N LEU A 355 -21.79 25.71 15.47
CA LEU A 355 -22.64 24.73 14.79
C LEU A 355 -23.69 25.46 13.94
N LYS A 356 -23.71 25.21 12.62
CA LYS A 356 -24.86 25.58 11.79
C LYS A 356 -25.74 24.34 11.66
N GLU A 357 -26.73 24.20 12.54
CA GLU A 357 -27.75 23.16 12.38
C GLU A 357 -28.63 23.48 11.16
N LYS A 358 -28.36 22.80 10.05
CA LYS A 358 -29.29 22.67 8.94
C LYS A 358 -29.50 21.19 8.67
N GLY A 359 -30.54 20.63 9.27
CA GLY A 359 -31.08 19.31 8.92
C GLY A 359 -31.15 18.37 10.12
N SER A 360 -32.32 17.79 10.32
CA SER A 360 -32.48 16.55 11.08
C SER A 360 -31.84 15.40 10.32
N VAL A 361 -30.92 14.69 10.98
CA VAL A 361 -30.53 13.26 10.88
C VAL A 361 -29.07 13.17 11.33
N ASP A 362 -28.77 12.26 12.26
CA ASP A 362 -27.50 12.02 12.97
C ASP A 362 -26.22 11.76 12.12
N SER A 363 -26.23 12.10 10.82
CA SER A 363 -25.23 11.70 9.83
C SER A 363 -24.49 12.84 9.12
N TYR A 364 -24.94 14.09 9.17
CA TYR A 364 -24.27 15.22 8.52
C TYR A 364 -24.37 16.53 9.32
N GLN A 365 -23.26 17.23 9.49
CA GLN A 365 -23.20 18.53 10.17
C GLN A 365 -22.18 19.48 9.52
N GLU A 366 -22.55 20.74 9.36
CA GLU A 366 -21.59 21.80 9.02
C GLU A 366 -21.01 22.42 10.30
N ILE A 367 -19.69 22.46 10.39
CA ILE A 367 -18.94 22.99 11.54
C ILE A 367 -17.99 24.10 11.12
N ILE A 368 -17.65 24.98 12.05
CA ILE A 368 -16.46 25.83 11.95
C ILE A 368 -15.45 25.34 12.98
N PHE A 369 -14.24 25.02 12.55
CA PHE A 369 -13.21 24.49 13.42
C PHE A 369 -11.90 25.25 13.30
N LYS A 370 -11.08 25.20 14.36
CA LYS A 370 -9.75 25.78 14.38
C LYS A 370 -8.76 24.88 13.65
N ASN A 371 -8.16 25.39 12.58
CA ASN A 371 -7.15 24.68 11.82
C ASN A 371 -5.79 24.62 12.55
N LEU A 372 -4.88 23.80 12.03
CA LEU A 372 -3.52 23.62 12.57
C LEU A 372 -2.71 24.93 12.64
N ASN A 373 -3.01 25.88 11.76
CA ASN A 373 -2.34 27.18 11.68
C ASN A 373 -2.96 28.24 12.61
N GLY A 374 -3.94 27.86 13.45
CA GLY A 374 -4.60 28.74 14.41
C GLY A 374 -5.73 29.60 13.84
N GLY A 375 -6.03 29.51 12.54
CA GLY A 375 -7.17 30.17 11.89
C GLY A 375 -8.44 29.31 11.93
N TYR A 376 -9.54 29.82 11.38
CA TYR A 376 -10.82 29.11 11.29
C TYR A 376 -11.07 28.56 9.88
N SER A 377 -11.47 27.29 9.81
CA SER A 377 -11.87 26.58 8.59
C SER A 377 -13.34 26.17 8.70
N ASN A 378 -14.04 26.09 7.57
CA ASN A 378 -15.36 25.49 7.46
C ASN A 378 -15.22 23.99 7.21
N GLY A 379 -15.90 23.16 8.00
CA GLY A 379 -15.87 21.71 7.90
C GLY A 379 -17.24 21.09 7.64
N GLU A 380 -17.26 19.95 6.96
CA GLU A 380 -18.41 19.04 6.87
C GLU A 380 -18.08 17.77 7.63
N VAL A 381 -18.91 17.43 8.62
CA VAL A 381 -18.80 16.20 9.41
C VAL A 381 -19.82 15.20 8.90
N TYR A 382 -19.38 13.99 8.60
CA TYR A 382 -20.22 12.85 8.25
C TYR A 382 -20.06 11.76 9.30
N THR A 383 -21.17 11.24 9.79
CA THR A 383 -21.19 10.06 10.67
C THR A 383 -21.87 8.92 9.92
N LEU A 384 -21.10 7.89 9.60
CA LEU A 384 -21.52 6.75 8.81
C LEU A 384 -21.48 5.48 9.69
N PRO A 385 -22.63 4.85 9.98
CA PRO A 385 -22.63 3.52 10.60
C PRO A 385 -22.11 2.47 9.60
N PHE A 386 -21.27 1.54 10.07
CA PHE A 386 -20.71 0.44 9.28
C PHE A 386 -20.80 -0.85 10.08
N GLU A 387 -21.66 -1.79 9.68
CA GLU A 387 -22.03 -2.96 10.50
C GLU A 387 -22.60 -2.59 11.90
N ASP A 388 -23.08 -3.58 12.66
CA ASP A 388 -23.77 -3.32 13.94
C ASP A 388 -22.85 -2.70 15.02
N ASN A 389 -21.53 -2.76 14.83
CA ASN A 389 -20.55 -2.39 15.86
C ASN A 389 -19.52 -1.31 15.44
N TYR A 390 -19.48 -0.87 14.16
CA TYR A 390 -18.55 0.19 13.75
C TYR A 390 -19.27 1.49 13.37
N LYS A 391 -18.61 2.62 13.68
CA LYS A 391 -19.01 3.96 13.25
C LYS A 391 -17.81 4.68 12.65
N ILE A 392 -17.98 5.31 11.49
CA ILE A 392 -16.96 6.10 10.81
C ILE A 392 -17.37 7.56 10.91
N ILE A 393 -16.48 8.41 11.43
CA ILE A 393 -16.64 9.86 11.43
C ILE A 393 -15.63 10.45 10.45
N VAL A 394 -16.10 11.26 9.52
CA VAL A 394 -15.28 11.92 8.50
C VAL A 394 -15.49 13.42 8.61
N ILE A 395 -14.41 14.20 8.65
CA ILE A 395 -14.46 15.66 8.65
C ILE A 395 -13.69 16.17 7.42
N ASN A 396 -14.33 16.97 6.57
CA ASN A 396 -13.75 17.55 5.36
C ASN A 396 -13.65 19.07 5.46
N ASP A 397 -12.50 19.67 5.13
CA ASP A 397 -12.32 21.13 5.05
C ASP A 397 -12.85 21.68 3.71
N ILE A 398 -14.02 22.33 3.77
CA ILE A 398 -14.68 22.91 2.61
C ILE A 398 -14.41 24.42 2.43
N THR A 399 -13.45 24.99 3.16
CA THR A 399 -13.17 26.43 3.13
C THR A 399 -12.85 26.93 1.72
N LYS A 400 -11.97 26.22 1.01
CA LYS A 400 -11.59 26.56 -0.37
C LYS A 400 -12.77 26.45 -1.32
N LYS A 401 -13.57 25.38 -1.19
CA LYS A 401 -14.77 25.13 -2.00
C LYS A 401 -15.81 26.24 -1.81
N ASN A 402 -16.11 26.61 -0.56
CA ASN A 402 -17.06 27.67 -0.26
C ASN A 402 -16.61 29.05 -0.76
N ASN A 403 -15.32 29.37 -0.62
CA ASN A 403 -14.77 30.62 -1.15
C ASN A 403 -14.86 30.66 -2.68
N ALA A 404 -14.54 29.56 -3.37
CA ALA A 404 -14.68 29.46 -4.82
C ALA A 404 -16.14 29.60 -5.27
N LEU A 405 -17.09 28.97 -4.57
CA LEU A 405 -18.53 29.11 -4.86
C LEU A 405 -19.02 30.54 -4.69
N ARG A 406 -18.62 31.22 -3.61
CA ARG A 406 -18.96 32.64 -3.37
C ARG A 406 -18.38 33.54 -4.47
N LEU A 407 -17.12 33.31 -4.85
CA LEU A 407 -16.47 34.07 -5.92
C LEU A 407 -17.16 33.85 -7.27
N ASN A 408 -17.48 32.61 -7.63
CA ASN A 408 -18.20 32.29 -8.87
C ASN A 408 -19.56 32.95 -8.93
N LYS A 409 -20.32 32.96 -7.82
CA LYS A 409 -21.61 33.65 -7.76
C LYS A 409 -21.45 35.15 -8.00
N TYR A 410 -20.51 35.78 -7.28
CA TYR A 410 -20.20 37.20 -7.45
C TYR A 410 -19.79 37.55 -8.90
N LEU A 411 -18.93 36.74 -9.52
CA LEU A 411 -18.50 36.95 -10.90
C LEU A 411 -19.67 36.80 -11.89
N LYS A 412 -20.56 35.83 -11.66
CA LYS A 412 -21.74 35.63 -12.51
C LYS A 412 -22.67 36.86 -12.45
N ASP A 413 -22.98 37.33 -11.25
CA ASP A 413 -23.83 38.50 -11.05
C ASP A 413 -23.20 39.74 -11.70
N LYS A 414 -21.87 39.90 -11.60
CA LYS A 414 -21.13 40.97 -12.27
C LYS A 414 -21.14 40.89 -13.79
N LEU A 415 -21.03 39.68 -14.35
CA LEU A 415 -21.07 39.46 -15.80
C LEU A 415 -22.47 39.76 -16.37
N GLU A 416 -23.54 39.39 -15.66
CA GLU A 416 -24.90 39.74 -16.06
C GLU A 416 -25.10 41.27 -16.07
N GLU A 417 -24.60 41.98 -15.06
CA GLU A 417 -24.64 43.46 -15.01
C GLU A 417 -23.90 44.09 -16.20
N GLU A 418 -22.69 43.62 -16.51
CA GLU A 418 -21.90 44.09 -17.66
C GLU A 418 -22.58 43.76 -19.00
N HIS A 419 -23.22 42.59 -19.14
CA HIS A 419 -23.93 42.21 -20.35
C HIS A 419 -25.09 43.16 -20.65
N ILE A 420 -25.91 43.48 -19.64
CA ILE A 420 -27.03 44.42 -19.79
C ILE A 420 -26.52 45.82 -20.19
N LYS A 421 -25.41 46.29 -19.59
CA LYS A 421 -24.76 47.55 -20.01
C LYS A 421 -24.25 47.48 -21.45
N GLY A 422 -23.65 46.36 -21.84
CA GLY A 422 -23.16 46.14 -23.20
C GLY A 422 -24.28 46.19 -24.26
N GLU A 423 -25.41 45.54 -24.00
CA GLU A 423 -26.60 45.59 -24.87
C GLU A 423 -27.16 47.01 -24.96
N PHE A 424 -27.22 47.74 -23.85
CA PHE A 424 -27.62 49.15 -23.79
C PHE A 424 -26.77 50.03 -24.72
N PHE A 425 -25.44 49.98 -24.60
CA PHE A 425 -24.54 50.78 -25.44
C PHE A 425 -24.60 50.38 -26.92
N THR A 426 -24.72 49.09 -27.21
CA THR A 426 -24.83 48.58 -28.58
C THR A 426 -26.08 49.13 -29.26
N ASN A 427 -27.23 49.08 -28.59
CA ASN A 427 -28.49 49.61 -29.10
C ASN A 427 -28.43 51.13 -29.33
N ILE A 428 -27.82 51.89 -28.41
CA ILE A 428 -27.59 53.33 -28.59
C ILE A 428 -26.78 53.61 -29.86
N CYS A 429 -25.66 52.91 -30.03
CA CYS A 429 -24.78 53.13 -31.17
C CYS A 429 -25.49 52.86 -32.50
N HIS A 430 -26.34 51.83 -32.56
CA HIS A 430 -27.12 51.51 -33.76
C HIS A 430 -28.18 52.56 -34.09
N GLU A 431 -28.95 53.02 -33.09
CA GLU A 431 -29.99 54.03 -33.30
C GLU A 431 -29.40 55.41 -33.67
N LEU A 432 -28.20 55.76 -33.18
CA LEU A 432 -27.53 57.01 -33.56
C LEU A 432 -26.87 56.93 -34.95
N ARG A 433 -26.27 55.78 -35.32
CA ARG A 433 -25.54 55.63 -36.59
C ARG A 433 -26.44 55.79 -37.82
N THR A 434 -27.67 55.31 -37.75
CA THR A 434 -28.63 55.33 -38.86
C THR A 434 -28.94 56.76 -39.35
N PRO A 435 -29.44 57.69 -38.52
CA PRO A 435 -29.70 59.07 -38.93
C PRO A 435 -28.42 59.82 -39.31
N ILE A 436 -27.28 59.54 -38.66
CA ILE A 436 -25.98 60.15 -39.02
C ILE A 436 -25.59 59.77 -40.47
N ASN A 437 -25.75 58.50 -40.85
CA ASN A 437 -25.44 58.04 -42.20
C ASN A 437 -26.38 58.66 -43.24
N VAL A 438 -27.66 58.84 -42.92
CA VAL A 438 -28.62 59.50 -43.80
C VAL A 438 -28.27 60.98 -43.99
N ILE A 439 -27.94 61.69 -42.91
CA ILE A 439 -27.46 63.09 -42.96
C ILE A 439 -26.21 63.19 -43.83
N SER A 440 -25.21 62.33 -43.60
CA SER A 440 -23.97 62.32 -44.38
C SER A 440 -24.23 62.08 -45.87
N SER A 441 -25.10 61.13 -46.20
CA SER A 441 -25.47 60.81 -47.58
C SER A 441 -26.21 61.97 -48.26
N ALA A 442 -27.15 62.61 -47.56
CA ALA A 442 -27.87 63.78 -48.06
C ALA A 442 -26.93 64.98 -48.31
N LEU A 443 -25.94 65.19 -47.44
CA LEU A 443 -24.89 66.20 -47.62
C LEU A 443 -24.00 65.91 -48.83
N GLN A 444 -23.60 64.65 -49.05
CA GLN A 444 -22.85 64.24 -50.24
C GLN A 444 -23.66 64.47 -51.53
N LEU A 445 -24.95 64.11 -51.52
CA LEU A 445 -25.86 64.39 -52.64
C LEU A 445 -26.03 65.90 -52.87
N ASN A 446 -26.06 66.71 -51.81
CA ASN A 446 -26.11 68.16 -51.94
C ASN A 446 -24.88 68.71 -52.67
N ASN A 447 -23.68 68.23 -52.36
CA ASN A 447 -22.46 68.64 -53.07
C ASN A 447 -22.57 68.36 -54.58
N LEU A 448 -23.05 67.17 -54.97
CA LEU A 448 -23.30 66.82 -56.38
C LEU A 448 -24.43 67.66 -57.02
N ASN A 449 -25.50 67.96 -56.26
CA ASN A 449 -26.61 68.76 -56.76
C ASN A 449 -26.24 70.24 -56.92
N ILE A 450 -25.29 70.76 -56.12
CA ILE A 450 -24.73 72.10 -56.29
C ILE A 450 -23.98 72.20 -57.61
N GLU A 451 -23.13 71.21 -57.94
CA GLU A 451 -22.43 71.14 -59.23
C GLU A 451 -23.42 71.10 -60.41
N ASN A 452 -24.52 70.35 -60.26
CA ASN A 452 -25.58 70.22 -61.26
C ASN A 452 -26.64 71.36 -61.22
N LYS A 453 -26.48 72.38 -60.37
CA LYS A 453 -27.42 73.50 -60.16
C LYS A 453 -28.88 73.08 -59.90
N ASN A 454 -29.09 71.95 -59.22
CA ASN A 454 -30.42 71.42 -58.92
C ASN A 454 -30.91 71.83 -57.51
N LEU A 455 -31.38 73.07 -57.39
CA LEU A 455 -31.85 73.65 -56.12
C LEU A 455 -32.99 72.86 -55.47
N ASN A 456 -33.93 72.34 -56.26
CA ASN A 456 -35.08 71.57 -55.74
C ASN A 456 -34.64 70.29 -55.01
N SER A 457 -33.59 69.61 -55.51
CA SER A 457 -33.04 68.43 -54.85
C SER A 457 -32.29 68.79 -53.56
N ILE A 458 -31.63 69.95 -53.52
CA ILE A 458 -30.96 70.46 -52.31
C ILE A 458 -31.99 70.75 -51.21
N GLU A 459 -33.09 71.42 -51.54
CA GLU A 459 -34.16 71.70 -50.58
C GLU A 459 -34.77 70.41 -50.01
N ARG A 460 -35.04 69.41 -50.87
CA ARG A 460 -35.53 68.10 -50.42
C ARG A 460 -34.55 67.40 -49.47
N ASN A 461 -33.26 67.38 -49.81
CA ASN A 461 -32.23 66.81 -48.96
C ASN A 461 -32.08 67.56 -47.64
N ASN A 462 -32.21 68.89 -47.63
CA ASN A 462 -32.17 69.69 -46.40
C ASN A 462 -33.34 69.37 -45.45
N LEU A 463 -34.54 69.09 -45.99
CA LEU A 463 -35.66 68.60 -45.18
C LEU A 463 -35.35 67.25 -44.55
N VAL A 464 -34.73 66.33 -45.32
CA VAL A 464 -34.28 65.02 -44.79
C VAL A 464 -33.22 65.20 -43.70
N ILE A 465 -32.27 66.12 -43.88
CA ILE A 465 -31.24 66.44 -42.88
C ILE A 465 -31.91 66.96 -41.59
N LYS A 466 -32.77 67.98 -41.71
CA LYS A 466 -33.49 68.55 -40.55
C LYS A 466 -34.26 67.47 -39.79
N GLN A 467 -35.00 66.63 -40.52
CA GLN A 467 -35.76 65.54 -39.92
C GLN A 467 -34.85 64.58 -39.13
N ASN A 468 -33.73 64.14 -39.70
CA ASN A 468 -32.81 63.23 -39.01
C ASN A 468 -32.06 63.88 -37.84
N CYS A 469 -31.81 65.19 -37.86
CA CYS A 469 -31.29 65.92 -36.70
C CYS A 469 -32.29 65.91 -35.54
N LEU A 470 -33.57 66.15 -35.81
CA LEU A 470 -34.63 66.09 -34.79
C LEU A 470 -34.79 64.68 -34.22
N ARG A 471 -34.67 63.64 -35.05
CA ARG A 471 -34.66 62.24 -34.59
C ARG A 471 -33.50 61.92 -33.66
N LEU A 472 -32.31 62.44 -33.97
CA LEU A 472 -31.14 62.33 -33.09
C LEU A 472 -31.41 62.97 -31.73
N ILE A 473 -31.95 64.19 -31.71
CA ILE A 473 -32.32 64.89 -30.48
C ILE A 473 -33.34 64.07 -29.68
N ARG A 474 -34.42 63.60 -30.30
CA ARG A 474 -35.42 62.73 -29.67
C ARG A 474 -34.78 61.50 -29.05
N THR A 475 -33.90 60.85 -29.80
CA THR A 475 -33.21 59.61 -29.39
C THR A 475 -32.31 59.85 -28.18
N ILE A 476 -31.52 60.92 -28.20
CA ILE A 476 -30.65 61.33 -27.08
C ILE A 476 -31.50 61.66 -25.84
N ASN A 477 -32.56 62.45 -26.00
CA ASN A 477 -33.46 62.80 -24.89
C ASN A 477 -34.10 61.55 -24.28
N ASN A 478 -34.59 60.62 -25.11
CA ASN A 478 -35.13 59.35 -24.63
C ASN A 478 -34.10 58.53 -23.84
N PHE A 479 -32.82 58.54 -24.23
CA PHE A 479 -31.76 57.86 -23.47
C PHE A 479 -31.50 58.53 -22.12
N ILE A 480 -31.43 59.86 -22.09
CA ILE A 480 -31.24 60.63 -20.85
C ILE A 480 -32.41 60.37 -19.90
N ASP A 481 -33.65 60.48 -20.39
CA ASP A 481 -34.87 60.22 -19.62
C ASP A 481 -34.86 58.79 -19.07
N ALA A 482 -34.57 57.79 -19.92
CA ALA A 482 -34.55 56.39 -19.50
C ALA A 482 -33.49 56.08 -18.44
N ASN A 483 -32.35 56.76 -18.46
CA ASN A 483 -31.29 56.64 -17.45
C ASN A 483 -31.70 57.32 -16.15
N LYS A 484 -32.16 58.57 -16.19
CA LYS A 484 -32.64 59.30 -15.01
C LYS A 484 -33.76 58.54 -14.30
N ILE A 485 -34.69 57.94 -15.05
CA ILE A 485 -35.75 57.09 -14.48
C ILE A 485 -35.15 55.87 -13.76
N SER A 486 -34.21 55.14 -14.36
CA SER A 486 -33.62 53.97 -13.71
C SER A 486 -32.75 54.28 -12.49
N GLU A 487 -32.17 55.47 -12.44
CA GLU A 487 -31.36 55.94 -11.32
C GLU A 487 -32.21 56.63 -10.22
N GLY A 488 -33.51 56.80 -10.45
CA GLY A 488 -34.41 57.50 -9.51
C GLY A 488 -34.12 58.99 -9.38
N GLN A 489 -33.56 59.62 -10.42
CA GLN A 489 -33.12 61.03 -10.43
C GLN A 489 -34.14 61.99 -11.06
N ILE A 490 -35.38 61.56 -11.30
CA ILE A 490 -36.45 62.43 -11.79
C ILE A 490 -37.29 62.89 -10.61
N GLU A 491 -37.45 64.20 -10.47
CA GLU A 491 -38.36 64.83 -9.51
C GLU A 491 -39.66 65.23 -10.21
N THR A 492 -40.80 65.07 -9.53
CA THR A 492 -42.12 65.45 -10.03
C THR A 492 -42.45 66.89 -9.63
N ASN A 493 -42.96 67.69 -10.55
CA ASN A 493 -43.42 69.04 -10.30
C ASN A 493 -44.94 69.12 -10.45
N ILE A 494 -45.65 68.74 -9.37
CA ILE A 494 -47.10 68.64 -9.36
C ILE A 494 -47.73 70.03 -9.19
N MET A 495 -48.64 70.38 -10.10
CA MET A 495 -49.42 71.63 -10.11
C MET A 495 -50.91 71.34 -10.32
N VAL A 496 -51.78 72.20 -9.80
CA VAL A 496 -53.24 72.11 -10.02
C VAL A 496 -53.60 72.79 -11.33
N LEU A 497 -54.00 72.00 -12.33
CA LEU A 497 -54.23 72.46 -13.71
C LEU A 497 -55.51 71.86 -14.30
N ASN A 498 -56.11 72.57 -15.26
CA ASN A 498 -57.17 72.00 -16.09
C ASN A 498 -56.54 71.01 -17.08
N ILE A 499 -56.75 69.72 -16.85
CA ILE A 499 -56.19 68.66 -17.70
C ILE A 499 -56.71 68.72 -19.13
N VAL A 500 -57.97 69.16 -19.33
CA VAL A 500 -58.59 69.28 -20.65
C VAL A 500 -57.84 70.33 -21.47
N GLU A 501 -57.60 71.51 -20.88
CA GLU A 501 -56.81 72.60 -21.50
C GLU A 501 -55.38 72.16 -21.82
N VAL A 502 -54.71 71.41 -20.93
CA VAL A 502 -53.35 70.89 -21.20
C VAL A 502 -53.36 69.95 -22.41
N VAL A 503 -54.33 69.04 -22.49
CA VAL A 503 -54.47 68.11 -23.61
C VAL A 503 -54.80 68.85 -24.91
N GLU A 504 -55.72 69.83 -24.89
CA GLU A 504 -56.04 70.66 -26.05
C GLU A 504 -54.81 71.38 -26.62
N ASN A 505 -53.99 71.99 -25.76
CA ASN A 505 -52.75 72.64 -26.17
C ASN A 505 -51.79 71.66 -26.86
N ILE A 506 -51.68 70.42 -26.35
CA ILE A 506 -50.84 69.36 -26.96
C ILE A 506 -51.40 68.95 -28.33
N LEU A 507 -52.72 68.86 -28.46
CA LEU A 507 -53.41 68.52 -29.70
C LEU A 507 -53.21 69.61 -30.75
N ASP A 508 -53.35 70.88 -30.38
CA ASP A 508 -53.12 72.02 -31.26
C ASP A 508 -51.68 72.08 -31.76
N ALA A 509 -50.70 71.79 -30.91
CA ALA A 509 -49.29 71.69 -31.30
C ALA A 509 -49.03 70.50 -32.26
N SER A 510 -49.82 69.43 -32.15
CA SER A 510 -49.70 68.21 -32.96
C SER A 510 -50.51 68.23 -34.26
N ALA A 511 -51.46 69.14 -34.40
CA ALA A 511 -52.47 69.16 -35.47
C ALA A 511 -51.86 69.17 -36.88
N GLU A 512 -50.75 69.89 -37.08
CA GLU A 512 -50.06 69.94 -38.39
C GLU A 512 -49.62 68.55 -38.85
N TYR A 513 -49.09 67.73 -37.95
CA TYR A 513 -48.57 66.40 -38.26
C TYR A 513 -49.69 65.39 -38.51
N ILE A 514 -50.76 65.46 -37.71
CA ILE A 514 -51.96 64.64 -37.87
C ILE A 514 -52.61 64.91 -39.25
N ASN A 515 -52.76 66.19 -39.59
CA ASN A 515 -53.36 66.63 -40.86
C ASN A 515 -52.51 66.21 -42.09
N LYS A 516 -51.17 66.28 -42.00
CA LYS A 516 -50.27 65.82 -43.08
C LYS A 516 -50.46 64.33 -43.41
N LYS A 517 -50.82 63.50 -42.43
CA LYS A 517 -51.13 62.07 -42.63
C LYS A 517 -52.58 61.78 -43.02
N LYS A 518 -53.43 62.80 -43.12
CA LYS A 518 -54.86 62.71 -43.44
C LYS A 518 -55.63 61.79 -42.48
N ILE A 519 -55.23 61.77 -41.21
CA ILE A 519 -55.92 61.00 -40.18
C ILE A 519 -57.06 61.87 -39.65
N ASN A 520 -58.25 61.28 -39.52
CA ASN A 520 -59.37 61.94 -38.87
C ASN A 520 -59.19 61.84 -37.35
N PHE A 521 -59.10 62.99 -36.68
CA PHE A 521 -58.85 63.07 -35.24
C PHE A 521 -60.07 63.67 -34.55
N ILE A 522 -60.56 62.99 -33.51
CA ILE A 522 -61.72 63.42 -32.73
C ILE A 522 -61.31 63.48 -31.26
N PHE A 523 -61.50 64.63 -30.64
CA PHE A 523 -61.35 64.85 -29.21
C PHE A 523 -62.72 65.19 -28.62
N ASP A 524 -63.14 64.39 -27.64
CA ASP A 524 -64.51 64.42 -27.10
C ASP A 524 -64.48 64.17 -25.58
N PRO A 525 -64.07 65.15 -24.76
CA PRO A 525 -64.07 65.01 -23.31
C PRO A 525 -65.49 65.05 -22.74
N ASP A 526 -65.79 64.23 -21.71
CA ASP A 526 -67.12 64.22 -21.06
C ASP A 526 -67.39 65.51 -20.26
N PHE A 527 -66.34 66.28 -19.93
CA PHE A 527 -66.39 67.52 -19.18
C PHE A 527 -65.45 68.55 -19.82
N GLU A 528 -65.87 69.82 -19.88
CA GLU A 528 -65.07 70.92 -20.47
C GLU A 528 -63.86 71.29 -19.59
N GLU A 529 -63.99 71.20 -18.26
CA GLU A 529 -62.94 71.58 -17.33
C GLU A 529 -62.82 70.55 -16.20
N ILE A 530 -61.60 70.06 -15.98
CA ILE A 530 -61.29 69.12 -14.89
C ILE A 530 -59.97 69.55 -14.25
N PHE A 531 -60.03 70.10 -13.03
CA PHE A 531 -58.87 70.56 -12.29
C PHE A 531 -58.32 69.46 -11.38
N ILE A 532 -57.11 68.99 -11.68
CA ILE A 532 -56.41 67.97 -10.90
C ILE A 532 -54.94 68.35 -10.67
N ALA A 533 -54.32 67.74 -9.66
CA ALA A 533 -52.90 67.88 -9.36
C ALA A 533 -52.06 66.95 -10.26
N ILE A 534 -51.32 67.52 -11.22
CA ILE A 534 -50.51 66.78 -12.20
C ILE A 534 -49.19 67.47 -12.50
N ASP A 535 -48.24 66.71 -13.03
CA ASP A 535 -47.05 67.24 -13.68
C ASP A 535 -47.34 67.46 -15.18
N SER A 536 -47.41 68.72 -15.60
CA SER A 536 -47.75 69.08 -16.98
C SER A 536 -46.69 68.62 -17.98
N GLU A 537 -45.41 68.68 -17.63
CA GLU A 537 -44.34 68.25 -18.55
C GLU A 537 -44.37 66.75 -18.76
N PHE A 538 -44.69 65.98 -17.71
CA PHE A 538 -44.85 64.54 -17.82
C PHE A 538 -46.05 64.19 -18.68
N LEU A 539 -47.18 64.88 -18.49
CA LEU A 539 -48.37 64.67 -19.30
C LEU A 539 -48.12 65.02 -20.78
N GLU A 540 -47.50 66.16 -21.06
CA GLU A 540 -47.04 66.54 -22.41
C GLU A 540 -46.21 65.43 -23.05
N ARG A 541 -45.20 64.92 -22.32
CA ARG A 541 -44.31 63.87 -22.80
C ARG A 541 -45.04 62.56 -23.10
N ILE A 542 -45.97 62.16 -22.22
CA ILE A 542 -46.77 60.94 -22.40
C ILE A 542 -47.69 61.07 -23.61
N ILE A 543 -48.48 62.15 -23.69
CA ILE A 543 -49.48 62.34 -24.74
C ILE A 543 -48.81 62.53 -26.10
N LEU A 544 -47.75 63.32 -26.22
CA LEU A 544 -47.01 63.47 -27.48
C LEU A 544 -46.43 62.13 -27.98
N ASN A 545 -45.87 61.31 -27.09
CA ASN A 545 -45.35 60.00 -27.47
C ASN A 545 -46.49 59.06 -27.93
N LEU A 546 -47.60 58.99 -27.20
CA LEU A 546 -48.75 58.15 -27.57
C LEU A 546 -49.42 58.63 -28.86
N LEU A 547 -49.58 59.94 -29.06
CA LEU A 547 -50.08 60.52 -30.30
C LEU A 547 -49.15 60.25 -31.47
N SER A 548 -47.84 60.45 -31.32
CA SER A 548 -46.87 60.18 -32.38
C SER A 548 -46.88 58.70 -32.77
N ASN A 549 -46.98 57.77 -31.81
CA ASN A 549 -47.15 56.34 -32.07
C ASN A 549 -48.48 56.04 -32.76
N SER A 550 -49.56 56.68 -32.34
CA SER A 550 -50.90 56.51 -32.95
C SER A 550 -50.91 56.97 -34.41
N VAL A 551 -50.24 58.07 -34.74
CA VAL A 551 -50.08 58.57 -36.12
C VAL A 551 -49.13 57.68 -36.93
N LYS A 552 -48.04 57.20 -36.33
CA LYS A 552 -47.03 56.37 -36.99
C LYS A 552 -47.56 54.98 -37.36
N TYR A 553 -48.31 54.35 -36.47
CA TYR A 553 -48.82 52.98 -36.63
C TYR A 553 -50.30 52.90 -37.00
N GLY A 554 -51.01 54.03 -37.03
CA GLY A 554 -52.40 54.16 -37.51
C GLY A 554 -52.54 53.86 -39.00
N ARG A 555 -53.77 53.56 -39.44
CA ARG A 555 -54.04 53.36 -40.86
C ARG A 555 -53.99 54.70 -41.61
N ARG A 556 -53.57 54.66 -42.87
CA ARG A 556 -53.65 55.84 -43.74
C ARG A 556 -55.13 56.16 -44.00
N ASN A 557 -55.51 57.43 -43.84
CA ASN A 557 -56.92 57.86 -43.80
C ASN A 557 -57.73 57.19 -42.67
N GLY A 558 -57.05 56.78 -41.60
CA GLY A 558 -57.65 56.17 -40.43
C GLY A 558 -58.22 57.19 -39.44
N ASN A 559 -58.63 56.68 -38.28
CA ASN A 559 -59.17 57.47 -37.18
C ASN A 559 -58.31 57.36 -35.92
N ILE A 560 -58.14 58.48 -35.23
CA ILE A 560 -57.66 58.53 -33.84
C ILE A 560 -58.75 59.20 -33.01
N TYR A 561 -59.18 58.53 -31.94
CA TYR A 561 -60.19 59.04 -31.02
C TYR A 561 -59.56 59.23 -29.64
N MET A 562 -59.73 60.42 -29.06
CA MET A 562 -59.26 60.74 -27.72
C MET A 562 -60.43 61.15 -26.84
N LYS A 563 -60.54 60.53 -25.67
CA LYS A 563 -61.61 60.77 -24.71
C LYS A 563 -61.04 61.00 -23.30
N ILE A 564 -61.63 61.93 -22.56
CA ILE A 564 -61.36 62.14 -21.13
C ILE A 564 -62.66 61.89 -20.38
N TYR A 565 -62.64 60.96 -19.43
CA TYR A 565 -63.83 60.55 -18.69
C TYR A 565 -63.47 59.94 -17.33
N PHE A 566 -64.46 59.78 -16.45
CA PHE A 566 -64.28 59.11 -15.17
C PHE A 566 -64.74 57.64 -15.21
N GLU A 567 -63.89 56.73 -14.75
CA GLU A 567 -64.25 55.34 -14.43
C GLU A 567 -64.35 55.20 -12.90
N GLY A 568 -65.54 55.44 -12.34
CA GLY A 568 -65.73 55.47 -10.89
C GLY A 568 -65.09 56.71 -10.27
N LYS A 569 -63.97 56.55 -9.57
CA LYS A 569 -63.18 57.65 -9.00
C LYS A 569 -61.92 58.01 -9.80
N ASP A 570 -61.59 57.19 -10.78
CA ASP A 570 -60.35 57.34 -11.54
C ASP A 570 -60.63 58.19 -12.77
N LEU A 571 -59.75 59.17 -13.04
CA LEU A 571 -59.79 59.91 -14.30
C LEU A 571 -59.01 59.12 -15.35
N VAL A 572 -59.63 58.94 -16.52
CA VAL A 572 -59.06 58.19 -17.64
C VAL A 572 -58.91 59.09 -18.85
N ILE A 573 -57.69 59.19 -19.39
CA ILE A 573 -57.44 59.67 -20.75
C ILE A 573 -57.27 58.44 -21.64
N MET A 574 -58.17 58.25 -22.59
CA MET A 574 -58.11 57.18 -23.58
C MET A 574 -57.67 57.75 -24.92
N ILE A 575 -56.70 57.08 -25.56
CA ILE A 575 -56.29 57.31 -26.95
C ILE A 575 -56.48 56.01 -27.70
N GLU A 576 -57.40 56.03 -28.66
CA GLU A 576 -57.75 54.91 -29.53
C GLU A 576 -57.23 55.18 -30.94
N ASN A 577 -56.60 54.17 -31.55
CA ASN A 577 -56.16 54.24 -32.94
C ASN A 577 -56.49 52.95 -33.71
N ASP A 578 -56.82 53.10 -34.99
CA ASP A 578 -57.22 51.98 -35.88
C ASP A 578 -56.05 51.19 -36.51
N GLY A 579 -54.85 51.32 -35.93
CA GLY A 579 -53.60 50.75 -36.43
C GLY A 579 -53.48 49.23 -36.31
N ILE A 580 -52.26 48.72 -36.47
CA ILE A 580 -51.95 47.31 -36.24
C ILE A 580 -52.11 47.02 -34.74
N ALA A 581 -52.93 46.03 -34.39
CA ALA A 581 -53.14 45.63 -33.00
C ALA A 581 -51.86 45.00 -32.41
N ILE A 582 -51.50 45.40 -31.21
CA ILE A 582 -50.40 44.82 -30.43
C ILE A 582 -50.89 43.48 -29.88
N SER A 583 -50.18 42.39 -30.20
CA SER A 583 -50.60 41.05 -29.80
C SER A 583 -50.61 40.89 -28.26
N TYR A 584 -51.46 39.99 -27.75
CA TYR A 584 -51.55 39.74 -26.30
C TYR A 584 -50.23 39.33 -25.65
N ASP A 585 -49.36 38.63 -26.40
CA ASP A 585 -48.02 38.31 -25.91
C ASP A 585 -47.16 39.56 -25.81
N GLU A 586 -47.22 40.45 -26.81
CA GLU A 586 -46.45 41.69 -26.83
C GLU A 586 -46.86 42.66 -25.73
N GLN A 587 -48.15 42.75 -25.41
CA GLN A 587 -48.66 43.64 -24.35
C GLN A 587 -47.99 43.43 -22.98
N LYS A 588 -47.48 42.22 -22.70
CA LYS A 588 -46.78 41.90 -21.43
C LYS A 588 -45.46 42.66 -21.28
N TYR A 589 -44.80 42.99 -22.39
CA TYR A 589 -43.44 43.54 -22.40
C TYR A 589 -43.29 44.83 -23.22
N ILE A 590 -44.34 45.37 -23.86
CA ILE A 590 -44.24 46.62 -24.64
C ILE A 590 -43.79 47.85 -23.84
N PHE A 591 -43.92 47.80 -22.51
CA PHE A 591 -43.49 48.87 -21.61
C PHE A 591 -42.07 48.63 -21.04
N ASP A 592 -41.41 47.52 -21.39
CA ASP A 592 -40.03 47.23 -20.98
C ASP A 592 -39.03 47.99 -21.87
N LYS A 593 -37.86 48.32 -21.31
CA LYS A 593 -36.80 49.03 -22.04
C LYS A 593 -36.36 48.26 -23.29
N PHE A 594 -36.16 48.98 -24.40
CA PHE A 594 -35.64 48.44 -25.68
C PHE A 594 -36.55 47.44 -26.39
N THR A 595 -37.80 47.33 -25.95
CA THR A 595 -38.72 46.38 -26.55
C THR A 595 -39.29 46.92 -27.85
N LYS A 596 -39.16 46.16 -28.93
CA LYS A 596 -39.74 46.47 -30.25
C LYS A 596 -40.70 45.34 -30.61
N SER A 597 -41.91 45.67 -31.08
CA SER A 597 -42.85 44.64 -31.56
C SER A 597 -42.28 44.00 -32.83
N ASN A 598 -42.31 42.68 -32.91
CA ASN A 598 -41.44 41.93 -33.80
C ASN A 598 -42.29 40.91 -34.55
N LYS A 599 -42.86 41.28 -35.72
CA LYS A 599 -43.47 40.29 -36.65
C LYS A 599 -43.83 40.73 -38.08
N ALA A 600 -43.50 41.93 -38.57
CA ALA A 600 -43.73 42.28 -39.98
C ALA A 600 -42.42 42.39 -40.77
N LEU A 601 -41.99 41.27 -41.35
CA LEU A 601 -40.99 41.22 -42.42
C LEU A 601 -41.37 42.23 -43.53
N ASN A 602 -40.39 43.05 -43.94
CA ASN A 602 -40.35 43.92 -45.13
C ASN A 602 -40.59 45.43 -45.00
N ARG A 603 -40.60 46.03 -43.80
CA ARG A 603 -40.32 47.47 -43.67
C ARG A 603 -39.40 47.71 -42.48
N THR A 604 -38.29 48.39 -42.73
CA THR A 604 -37.41 49.02 -41.74
C THR A 604 -38.25 49.92 -40.83
N GLN A 605 -38.77 49.40 -39.72
CA GLN A 605 -39.44 50.19 -38.70
C GLN A 605 -38.41 50.60 -37.64
N GLU A 606 -37.98 51.85 -37.74
CA GLU A 606 -37.06 52.53 -36.83
C GLU A 606 -37.77 52.91 -35.51
N GLY A 607 -37.01 53.03 -34.42
CA GLY A 607 -37.53 53.48 -33.12
C GLY A 607 -36.72 52.89 -31.95
N SER A 608 -36.46 53.70 -30.92
CA SER A 608 -35.57 53.34 -29.81
C SER A 608 -36.12 52.29 -28.84
N GLY A 609 -37.43 52.00 -28.87
CA GLY A 609 -38.09 51.11 -27.91
C GLY A 609 -38.13 51.67 -26.48
N LEU A 610 -37.88 52.98 -26.30
CA LEU A 610 -37.86 53.63 -24.98
C LEU A 610 -39.09 54.48 -24.70
N GLY A 611 -39.81 54.95 -25.73
CA GLY A 611 -40.92 55.88 -25.57
C GLY A 611 -42.00 55.34 -24.61
N LEU A 612 -42.54 54.14 -24.87
CA LEU A 612 -43.59 53.56 -24.04
C LEU A 612 -43.11 53.25 -22.61
N TYR A 613 -41.86 52.82 -22.44
CA TYR A 613 -41.24 52.67 -21.12
C TYR A 613 -41.22 54.01 -20.35
N ILE A 614 -40.77 55.09 -21.00
CA ILE A 614 -40.75 56.44 -20.41
C ILE A 614 -42.18 56.84 -20.03
N SER A 615 -43.14 56.70 -20.95
CA SER A 615 -44.54 57.07 -20.68
C SER A 615 -45.14 56.30 -19.51
N LYS A 616 -44.91 54.99 -19.41
CA LYS A 616 -45.38 54.16 -18.29
C LYS A 616 -44.74 54.57 -16.97
N SER A 617 -43.44 54.84 -16.98
CA SER A 617 -42.71 55.27 -15.78
C SER A 617 -43.15 56.65 -15.31
N LEU A 618 -43.30 57.63 -16.21
CA LEU A 618 -43.79 58.97 -15.86
C LEU A 618 -45.23 58.93 -15.31
N MET A 619 -46.09 58.06 -15.86
CA MET A 619 -47.45 57.87 -15.35
C MET A 619 -47.44 57.27 -13.93
N LYS A 620 -46.59 56.27 -13.69
CA LYS A 620 -46.40 55.68 -12.36
C LYS A 620 -45.87 56.67 -11.33
N MET A 621 -44.97 57.57 -11.73
CA MET A 621 -44.43 58.61 -10.84
C MET A 621 -45.49 59.63 -10.42
N GLN A 622 -46.54 59.81 -11.23
CA GLN A 622 -47.72 60.61 -10.88
C GLN A 622 -48.80 59.81 -10.12
N GLY A 623 -48.49 58.60 -9.63
CA GLY A 623 -49.42 57.77 -8.87
C GLY A 623 -50.46 57.03 -9.72
N GLY A 624 -50.36 57.07 -11.05
CA GLY A 624 -51.28 56.43 -11.98
C GLY A 624 -50.72 55.20 -12.70
N ASP A 625 -51.37 54.80 -13.79
CA ASP A 625 -50.89 53.72 -14.65
C ASP A 625 -51.24 53.89 -16.13
N LEU A 626 -50.39 53.38 -17.02
CA LEU A 626 -50.63 53.37 -18.47
C LEU A 626 -50.91 51.96 -18.97
N LYS A 627 -52.10 51.68 -19.49
CA LYS A 627 -52.49 50.36 -20.00
C LYS A 627 -52.75 50.39 -21.49
N VAL A 628 -52.66 49.23 -22.13
CA VAL A 628 -53.05 49.04 -23.52
C VAL A 628 -54.06 47.89 -23.62
N GLU A 629 -55.06 48.05 -24.47
CA GLU A 629 -56.04 47.03 -24.82
C GLU A 629 -56.22 46.97 -26.33
N ILE A 630 -56.62 45.81 -26.86
CA ILE A 630 -57.03 45.69 -28.26
C ILE A 630 -58.49 46.12 -28.37
N TYR A 631 -58.78 46.97 -29.34
CA TYR A 631 -60.15 47.33 -29.69
C TYR A 631 -60.67 46.44 -30.81
N GLU A 632 -61.90 45.91 -30.74
CA GLU A 632 -62.61 45.17 -31.81
C GLU A 632 -61.80 44.10 -32.61
N GLY A 633 -60.71 43.56 -32.06
CA GLY A 633 -59.78 42.69 -32.78
C GLY A 633 -58.84 43.40 -33.77
N TYR A 634 -58.90 44.74 -33.89
CA TYR A 634 -58.02 45.59 -34.70
C TYR A 634 -57.85 46.99 -34.07
N GLY A 635 -56.62 47.51 -34.02
CA GLY A 635 -56.32 48.79 -33.36
C GLY A 635 -55.97 48.66 -31.88
N ASN A 636 -55.54 49.77 -31.27
CA ASN A 636 -55.07 49.81 -29.88
C ASN A 636 -55.78 50.93 -29.10
N LYS A 637 -56.06 50.65 -27.83
CA LYS A 637 -56.56 51.62 -26.84
C LYS A 637 -55.51 51.79 -25.76
N PHE A 638 -54.86 52.94 -25.74
CA PHE A 638 -54.01 53.35 -24.63
C PHE A 638 -54.85 54.10 -23.62
N LYS A 639 -54.82 53.67 -22.36
CA LYS A 639 -55.56 54.28 -21.25
C LYS A 639 -54.57 54.75 -20.18
N LEU A 640 -54.55 56.05 -19.93
CA LEU A 640 -53.85 56.65 -18.81
C LEU A 640 -54.84 56.73 -17.64
N TYR A 641 -54.53 56.05 -16.55
CA TYR A 641 -55.31 56.04 -15.33
C TYR A 641 -54.66 56.97 -14.31
N PHE A 642 -55.38 57.99 -13.87
CA PHE A 642 -55.09 58.73 -12.65
C PHE A 642 -56.00 58.16 -11.56
N TYR A 643 -55.42 57.50 -10.56
CA TYR A 643 -56.18 56.78 -9.54
C TYR A 643 -56.62 57.70 -8.40
N ASP A 644 -57.89 57.58 -7.97
CA ASP A 644 -58.49 58.30 -6.83
C ASP A 644 -58.14 59.80 -6.81
N VAL A 645 -58.40 60.49 -7.93
CA VAL A 645 -57.95 61.87 -8.15
C VAL A 645 -58.77 62.86 -7.32
N ASP A 646 -58.07 63.73 -6.59
CA ASP A 646 -58.68 64.88 -5.94
C ASP A 646 -59.10 65.92 -6.99
N LEU A 647 -60.37 66.34 -6.92
CA LEU A 647 -60.92 67.40 -7.75
C LEU A 647 -60.76 68.74 -7.05
N PHE A 648 -60.08 69.66 -7.72
CA PHE A 648 -59.86 71.02 -7.24
C PHE A 648 -60.86 71.99 -7.86
N LYS A 649 -61.00 73.18 -7.27
CA LYS A 649 -61.76 74.28 -7.86
C LYS A 649 -60.87 75.12 -8.77
N GLU A 650 -61.45 75.79 -9.75
CA GLU A 650 -60.75 76.74 -10.61
C GLU A 650 -59.96 77.80 -9.81
N THR A 651 -60.50 78.24 -8.66
CA THR A 651 -59.83 79.19 -7.75
C THR A 651 -58.52 78.67 -7.15
N GLU A 652 -58.29 77.36 -7.17
CA GLU A 652 -57.09 76.68 -6.66
C GLU A 652 -56.08 76.38 -7.79
N ARG A 653 -56.40 76.80 -9.02
CA ARG A 653 -55.50 76.69 -10.18
C ARG A 653 -54.18 77.39 -9.89
N THR A 654 -53.08 76.72 -10.19
CA THR A 654 -51.75 77.32 -10.11
C THR A 654 -51.56 78.30 -11.28
N GLU A 655 -51.05 79.52 -11.04
CA GLU A 655 -50.70 80.45 -12.13
C GLU A 655 -49.60 79.83 -13.01
N HIS A 656 -50.01 79.24 -14.12
CA HIS A 656 -49.10 78.71 -15.12
C HIS A 656 -48.73 79.84 -16.07
N ILE A 657 -47.44 80.15 -16.23
CA ILE A 657 -46.98 81.23 -17.12
C ILE A 657 -47.15 80.77 -18.58
N VAL A 658 -48.33 81.01 -19.16
CA VAL A 658 -48.75 80.53 -20.49
C VAL A 658 -47.93 81.12 -21.64
N ASN A 659 -47.38 82.33 -21.49
CA ASN A 659 -46.90 83.12 -22.64
C ASN A 659 -45.59 82.65 -23.31
N ASN A 660 -44.82 81.73 -22.71
CA ASN A 660 -43.62 81.13 -23.34
C ASN A 660 -43.78 79.65 -23.71
N ASN A 661 -44.90 79.00 -23.35
CA ASN A 661 -45.04 77.55 -23.45
C ASN A 661 -45.51 77.04 -24.82
N TYR A 662 -46.31 77.81 -25.58
CA TYR A 662 -46.84 77.31 -26.86
C TYR A 662 -45.75 77.09 -27.93
N TYR A 663 -44.77 77.98 -28.03
CA TYR A 663 -43.63 77.81 -28.95
C TYR A 663 -42.74 76.62 -28.54
N ASN A 664 -42.52 76.44 -27.24
CA ASN A 664 -41.79 75.29 -26.68
C ASN A 664 -42.52 73.97 -26.98
N LEU A 665 -43.85 73.95 -26.83
CA LEU A 665 -44.68 72.77 -27.10
C LEU A 665 -44.67 72.37 -28.59
N LYS A 666 -44.68 73.35 -29.51
CA LYS A 666 -44.51 73.09 -30.95
C LYS A 666 -43.16 72.48 -31.28
N GLU A 667 -42.08 72.94 -30.65
CA GLU A 667 -40.74 72.36 -30.82
C GLU A 667 -40.68 70.92 -30.28
N LYS A 668 -41.25 70.67 -29.09
CA LYS A 668 -41.38 69.31 -28.52
C LYS A 668 -42.18 68.39 -29.45
N ALA A 669 -43.27 68.88 -30.04
CA ALA A 669 -44.06 68.14 -31.02
C ALA A 669 -43.25 67.88 -32.31
N GLU A 670 -42.50 68.84 -32.83
CA GLU A 670 -41.63 68.65 -33.99
C GLU A 670 -40.55 67.58 -33.76
N ILE A 671 -39.96 67.55 -32.56
CA ILE A 671 -38.99 66.52 -32.17
C ILE A 671 -39.67 65.14 -32.08
N GLU A 672 -40.82 65.03 -31.40
CA GLU A 672 -41.50 63.74 -31.17
C GLU A 672 -42.11 63.15 -32.45
N PHE A 673 -42.55 64.01 -33.39
CA PHE A 673 -43.10 63.59 -34.68
C PHE A 673 -42.03 63.44 -35.79
N SER A 674 -40.75 63.68 -35.50
CA SER A 674 -39.65 63.59 -36.47
C SER A 674 -39.48 62.21 -37.12
N ASP A 675 -40.01 61.14 -36.51
CA ASP A 675 -39.97 59.78 -37.06
C ASP A 675 -41.08 59.49 -38.09
N ILE A 676 -41.98 60.43 -38.34
CA ILE A 676 -43.07 60.27 -39.30
C ILE A 676 -42.60 60.77 -40.66
N TYR A 677 -42.26 59.84 -41.56
CA TYR A 677 -41.98 60.16 -42.96
C TYR A 677 -43.26 60.62 -43.65
N ILE A 678 -43.31 61.89 -44.06
CA ILE A 678 -44.47 62.51 -44.71
C ILE A 678 -44.63 61.99 -46.14
#